data_AF-A0A954YAQ0-F1
#
_entry.id   AF-A0A954YAQ0-F1
#
_cell.length_a   1.000
_cell.length_b   1.000
_cell.length_c   1.000
_cell.angle_alpha   90.00
_cell.angle_beta   90.00
_cell.angle_gamma   90.00
#
_symmetry.space_group_name_H-M   'P 1'
#
loop_
_entity.id
_entity.type
_entity.pdbx_description
1 polymer ?
#
loop_
_entity_poly.entity_id
_entity_poly.type
_entity_poly.pdbx_seq_one_letter_code
_entity_poly.pdbx_strand_id
1 'polypeptide(L)'
;MEAELFKRAQELFARAVQLPADERGAYLIEASGGDAALRAEVEQLLRHDAEIGSRFLEPDDRADQTQNTPAPDEAPPVSGPTIVGYELLCELSRGGQGVVYQALQRSTKRKVAIKVLLEGPYASKAAQRRFEREVELIAQLKHPNVIGIFDSGVTPDGRHYYVMDYVRGVPLHRYAREQHLTLEDTLELFAKVCDAVQYAHQKGVIHRDLKPTNILVDGDAQPKLMDFGLARLLAGPDQSVVSLSQSIVGTLPYMSPEQARGNAEEIDTRTDVYALGVILYELLTGCYPYPVAGEMIQALRHITETPPTPPSRSWKPDAGVSRGSTPTARGGHCPIDEEVESIVLRALAKERERRYQSVGELRRDVAHYRSGEPIEAKRDSGWYVLKKQLRRHRVPVVTAVVLLGVCLVAMVTSLALWRQAAQAERRKAELLTAVAATMDAICPMLDPAANIEPDRNKVVRAARAAAEQDLARCFSEVPGLEANVRFALAAVSTRIGDFERAKSEAERAIALRSEEFGAQSIEAVAAKRLLMRIEAWIRHYESESLGSAQSDARSGQDGQQARSHLGPVEPSLQKAIAGRYVDQAGATLLIEPAGEELRAQIHWSPPNGPVTHAIIVQDPEGGLMFDDGHATYTVAVHKDADGAPDTLSILTRTYRRVQKSGSASKAPGALAVGATSRPTPKPASASAEGRPPIDDSVVVIVGATGKAINELVAEAESRGFSGAVLTAIDGEVVCAVAVGNADLAHQSSNTPATLFEIASVTKQFTAAAIMWLVDEGKVRLDDSISTYLPGVPEDCRAITVEHLLRHTSGIPGTNSTGSGDDIEWVQPFFLKGGPVHAPGTHWEYWNQGYALLSEIVRRASGVEYTEFCREQLFKPAGMTLTCFTGDPAPAGAEVAVGSGASRARSALEHPYGSYGFQYRGMGGVVTNVWDLWRWDRALAGTAVLSEAAKSTLFERGLGGYALGWFVERDVQGQLVHKHSGSVRGFCADVRRYPERDAFIAVLANRDDAPAGEIAARIEALLFE
;
A
#
# COMPACT_ATOMS: atom_id res chain seq x y z
N MET A 1 -30.42 26.72 16.78
CA MET A 1 -30.85 27.62 15.69
C MET A 1 -29.66 28.04 14.85
N GLU A 2 -28.72 28.86 15.34
CA GLU A 2 -27.55 29.31 14.55
C GLU A 2 -26.73 28.17 13.92
N ALA A 3 -26.40 27.10 14.66
CA ALA A 3 -25.66 25.96 14.09
C ALA A 3 -26.38 25.25 12.91
N GLU A 4 -27.71 25.31 12.86
CA GLU A 4 -28.53 24.76 11.79
C GLU A 4 -28.62 25.74 10.61
N LEU A 5 -28.70 27.03 10.91
CA LEU A 5 -28.68 28.14 9.94
C LEU A 5 -27.31 28.21 9.23
N PHE A 6 -26.21 28.10 9.98
CA PHE A 6 -24.83 28.05 9.50
C PHE A 6 -24.55 26.77 8.70
N LYS A 7 -25.01 25.60 9.14
CA LYS A 7 -24.92 24.36 8.35
C LYS A 7 -25.65 24.51 7.00
N ARG A 8 -26.85 25.09 7.02
CA ARG A 8 -27.63 25.36 5.81
C ARG A 8 -26.98 26.43 4.92
N ALA A 9 -26.30 27.42 5.52
CA ALA A 9 -25.48 28.39 4.80
C ALA A 9 -24.28 27.71 4.13
N GLN A 10 -23.57 26.80 4.81
CA GLN A 10 -22.50 26.00 4.22
C GLN A 10 -22.99 25.12 3.07
N GLU A 11 -24.14 24.44 3.21
CA GLU A 11 -24.73 23.61 2.16
C GLU A 11 -25.15 24.43 0.92
N LEU A 12 -25.71 25.63 1.12
CA LEU A 12 -26.03 26.56 0.03
C LEU A 12 -24.78 27.17 -0.60
N PHE A 13 -23.79 27.60 0.19
CA PHE A 13 -22.52 28.16 -0.26
C PHE A 13 -21.74 27.16 -1.12
N ALA A 14 -21.52 25.95 -0.61
CA ALA A 14 -20.77 24.90 -1.32
C ALA A 14 -21.40 24.52 -2.67
N ARG A 15 -22.70 24.77 -2.83
CA ARG A 15 -23.46 24.54 -4.08
C ARG A 15 -23.48 25.77 -4.99
N ALA A 16 -23.59 26.98 -4.43
CA ALA A 16 -23.52 28.23 -5.18
C ALA A 16 -22.12 28.49 -5.77
N VAL A 17 -21.04 28.12 -5.08
CA VAL A 17 -19.66 28.21 -5.60
C VAL A 17 -19.47 27.38 -6.88
N GLN A 18 -20.26 26.33 -7.09
CA GLN A 18 -20.19 25.46 -8.28
C GLN A 18 -21.02 26.00 -9.47
N LEU A 19 -21.80 27.08 -9.29
CA LEU A 19 -22.60 27.68 -10.36
C LEU A 19 -21.86 28.85 -11.05
N PRO A 20 -22.18 29.14 -12.33
CA PRO A 20 -21.80 30.39 -13.01
C PRO A 20 -22.19 31.64 -12.20
N ALA A 21 -21.38 32.69 -12.26
CA ALA A 21 -21.52 33.87 -11.39
C ALA A 21 -22.86 34.63 -11.59
N ASP A 22 -23.40 34.58 -12.80
CA ASP A 22 -24.69 35.11 -13.22
C ASP A 22 -25.88 34.24 -12.76
N GLU A 23 -25.71 32.91 -12.68
CA GLU A 23 -26.75 32.00 -12.18
C GLU A 23 -26.88 32.02 -10.64
N ARG A 24 -25.80 32.30 -9.91
CA ARG A 24 -25.75 32.32 -8.42
C ARG A 24 -26.85 33.16 -7.80
N GLY A 25 -27.12 34.35 -8.34
CA GLY A 25 -28.14 35.26 -7.80
C GLY A 25 -29.55 34.68 -7.84
N ALA A 26 -29.92 34.00 -8.93
CA ALA A 26 -31.21 33.33 -9.06
C ALA A 26 -31.31 32.10 -8.15
N TYR A 27 -30.25 31.28 -8.12
CA TYR A 27 -30.18 30.11 -7.24
C TYR A 27 -30.37 30.46 -5.76
N LEU A 28 -29.73 31.53 -5.27
CA LEU A 28 -29.83 31.95 -3.87
C LEU A 28 -31.21 32.52 -3.50
N ILE A 29 -31.93 33.11 -4.45
CA ILE A 29 -33.32 33.57 -4.25
C ILE A 29 -34.25 32.37 -4.06
N GLU A 30 -34.10 31.32 -4.87
CA GLU A 30 -34.94 30.11 -4.79
C GLU A 30 -34.56 29.25 -3.57
N ALA A 31 -33.27 28.98 -3.39
CA ALA A 31 -32.78 28.01 -2.42
C ALA A 31 -32.73 28.52 -0.96
N SER A 32 -32.74 29.84 -0.72
CA SER A 32 -32.96 30.37 0.65
C SER A 32 -34.43 30.32 1.09
N GLY A 33 -35.37 30.02 0.18
CA GLY A 33 -36.80 29.92 0.49
C GLY A 33 -37.44 31.23 0.95
N GLY A 34 -36.81 32.38 0.65
CA GLY A 34 -37.23 33.70 1.12
C GLY A 34 -36.57 34.16 2.43
N ASP A 35 -35.72 33.34 3.06
CA ASP A 35 -34.90 33.79 4.18
C ASP A 35 -33.82 34.77 3.69
N ALA A 36 -33.91 36.02 4.16
CA ALA A 36 -33.00 37.09 3.80
C ALA A 36 -31.70 37.10 4.61
N ALA A 37 -31.69 36.55 5.84
CA ALA A 37 -30.51 36.47 6.68
C ALA A 37 -29.58 35.36 6.18
N LEU A 38 -30.14 34.15 5.99
CA LEU A 38 -29.45 33.00 5.38
C LEU A 38 -28.88 33.37 4.00
N ARG A 39 -29.65 34.11 3.18
CA ARG A 39 -29.16 34.59 1.89
C ARG A 39 -28.02 35.60 2.03
N ALA A 40 -28.13 36.60 2.91
CA ALA A 40 -27.09 37.61 3.09
C ALA A 40 -25.78 37.00 3.60
N GLU A 41 -25.86 36.00 4.48
CA GLU A 41 -24.69 35.25 4.99
C GLU A 41 -24.01 34.45 3.87
N VAL A 42 -24.76 33.73 3.03
CA VAL A 42 -24.19 33.02 1.87
C VAL A 42 -23.64 33.98 0.82
N GLU A 43 -24.30 35.12 0.57
CA GLU A 43 -23.76 36.18 -0.29
C GLU A 43 -22.52 36.87 0.31
N GLN A 44 -22.33 36.83 1.63
CA GLN A 44 -21.10 37.29 2.30
C GLN A 44 -19.98 36.25 2.20
N LEU A 45 -20.28 34.96 2.38
CA LEU A 45 -19.33 33.87 2.15
C LEU A 45 -18.85 33.85 0.69
N LEU A 46 -19.74 34.04 -0.29
CA LEU A 46 -19.38 34.17 -1.71
C LEU A 46 -18.56 35.43 -2.01
N ARG A 47 -18.77 36.53 -1.27
CA ARG A 47 -17.91 37.72 -1.36
C ARG A 47 -16.52 37.46 -0.78
N HIS A 48 -16.41 36.79 0.38
CA HIS A 48 -15.11 36.40 0.93
C HIS A 48 -14.36 35.38 0.06
N ASP A 49 -15.05 34.41 -0.55
CA ASP A 49 -14.46 33.51 -1.55
C ASP A 49 -13.93 34.31 -2.77
N ALA A 50 -14.72 35.26 -3.27
CA ALA A 50 -14.30 36.18 -4.32
C ALA A 50 -13.19 37.18 -3.89
N GLU A 51 -13.08 37.55 -2.61
CA GLU A 51 -12.03 38.43 -2.07
C GLU A 51 -10.71 37.68 -1.85
N ILE A 52 -10.78 36.41 -1.43
CA ILE A 52 -9.64 35.48 -1.39
C ILE A 52 -9.15 35.17 -2.81
N GLY A 53 -10.07 35.06 -3.78
CA GLY A 53 -9.75 34.95 -5.21
C GLY A 53 -9.18 36.24 -5.83
N SER A 54 -9.75 37.41 -5.54
CA SER A 54 -9.38 38.68 -6.17
C SER A 54 -8.09 39.31 -5.62
N ARG A 55 -7.71 39.03 -4.37
CA ARG A 55 -6.33 39.29 -3.91
C ARG A 55 -5.25 38.49 -4.67
N PHE A 56 -5.68 37.58 -5.54
CA PHE A 56 -4.85 36.79 -6.44
C PHE A 56 -5.12 37.08 -7.93
N LEU A 57 -5.91 38.11 -8.25
CA LEU A 57 -6.42 38.44 -9.60
C LEU A 57 -6.70 39.96 -9.79
N GLU A 58 -5.65 40.72 -10.08
CA GLU A 58 -5.76 41.83 -11.06
C GLU A 58 -4.69 41.63 -12.14
N PRO A 59 -5.04 41.71 -13.44
CA PRO A 59 -4.08 42.08 -14.48
C PRO A 59 -3.59 43.51 -14.21
N ASP A 60 -2.30 43.77 -14.43
CA ASP A 60 -1.73 45.11 -14.28
C ASP A 60 -2.03 45.97 -15.53
N ASP A 61 -3.31 46.27 -15.73
CA ASP A 61 -3.82 47.10 -16.85
C ASP A 61 -3.43 48.58 -16.71
N ARG A 62 -2.59 48.94 -15.73
CA ARG A 62 -1.93 50.25 -15.62
C ARG A 62 -0.61 50.33 -16.39
N ALA A 63 -0.15 49.22 -16.96
CA ALA A 63 1.10 49.16 -17.71
C ALA A 63 1.15 50.08 -18.96
N ASP A 64 -0.01 50.39 -19.58
CA ASP A 64 -0.08 51.15 -20.85
C ASP A 64 -0.40 52.66 -20.67
N GLN A 65 -0.26 53.21 -19.46
CA GLN A 65 -0.32 54.67 -19.20
C GLN A 65 0.86 55.17 -18.38
N THR A 66 2.09 55.03 -18.92
CA THR A 66 3.32 55.55 -18.32
C THR A 66 4.05 56.57 -19.21
N GLN A 67 3.35 57.67 -19.56
CA GLN A 67 4.00 58.95 -19.85
C GLN A 67 3.52 59.99 -18.83
N ASN A 68 4.45 60.46 -17.98
CA ASN A 68 4.23 61.05 -16.65
C ASN A 68 3.73 59.99 -15.63
N THR A 69 4.15 59.93 -14.36
CA THR A 69 4.74 60.99 -13.50
C THR A 69 5.98 60.46 -12.69
N PRO A 70 6.29 60.82 -11.42
CA PRO A 70 7.56 61.46 -11.04
C PRO A 70 8.66 60.53 -10.47
N ALA A 71 9.70 61.15 -9.89
CA ALA A 71 10.91 60.53 -9.35
C ALA A 71 10.70 59.67 -8.07
N PRO A 72 11.62 58.75 -7.74
CA PRO A 72 11.35 57.62 -6.84
C PRO A 72 11.72 57.89 -5.36
N ASP A 73 10.99 58.75 -4.66
CA ASP A 73 11.29 59.11 -3.25
C ASP A 73 10.07 59.09 -2.29
N GLU A 74 8.87 58.72 -2.77
CA GLU A 74 7.63 58.69 -1.95
C GLU A 74 6.89 57.33 -2.03
N ALA A 75 7.54 56.26 -1.59
CA ALA A 75 6.89 55.00 -1.23
C ALA A 75 7.21 54.66 0.23
N PRO A 76 6.22 54.30 1.08
CA PRO A 76 6.49 53.94 2.46
C PRO A 76 7.37 52.68 2.52
N PRO A 77 8.43 52.63 3.34
CA PRO A 77 9.35 51.50 3.38
C PRO A 77 8.63 50.22 3.81
N VAL A 78 8.81 49.15 3.04
CA VAL A 78 8.26 47.83 3.35
C VAL A 78 8.80 47.36 4.70
N SER A 79 7.89 47.08 5.65
CA SER A 79 8.24 46.65 7.00
C SER A 79 8.82 45.22 6.99
N GLY A 80 10.14 45.13 6.82
CA GLY A 80 10.89 43.89 6.73
C GLY A 80 12.33 44.05 7.26
N PRO A 81 13.09 42.95 7.41
CA PRO A 81 14.44 42.99 7.95
C PRO A 81 15.43 43.64 6.97
N THR A 82 16.40 44.38 7.49
CA THR A 82 17.50 44.95 6.70
C THR A 82 18.44 43.85 6.20
N ILE A 83 18.52 43.66 4.88
CA ILE A 83 19.42 42.68 4.25
C ILE A 83 20.43 43.43 3.37
N VAL A 84 21.72 43.32 3.71
CA VAL A 84 22.80 44.09 3.06
C VAL A 84 22.90 43.73 1.57
N GLY A 85 22.93 44.75 0.71
CA GLY A 85 23.01 44.57 -0.75
C GLY A 85 21.66 44.37 -1.46
N TYR A 86 20.56 44.22 -0.72
CA TYR A 86 19.21 44.04 -1.26
C TYR A 86 18.27 45.17 -0.83
N GLU A 87 17.20 45.35 -1.57
CA GLU A 87 16.19 46.39 -1.37
C GLU A 87 14.81 45.74 -1.48
N LEU A 88 14.07 45.66 -0.37
CA LEU A 88 12.77 44.98 -0.34
C LEU A 88 11.72 45.85 -1.06
N LEU A 89 11.05 45.26 -2.05
CA LEU A 89 10.05 45.94 -2.89
C LEU A 89 8.62 45.69 -2.41
N CYS A 90 8.32 44.46 -1.98
CA CYS A 90 7.06 44.08 -1.35
C CYS A 90 7.20 42.73 -0.61
N GLU A 91 6.20 42.41 0.21
CA GLU A 91 6.00 41.05 0.72
C GLU A 91 5.19 40.24 -0.31
N LEU A 92 5.67 39.03 -0.64
CA LEU A 92 5.01 38.11 -1.57
C LEU A 92 4.18 37.05 -0.84
N SER A 93 4.64 36.58 0.33
CA SER A 93 3.95 35.56 1.12
C SER A 93 4.49 35.49 2.55
N ARG A 94 3.65 35.05 3.49
CA ARG A 94 3.97 34.86 4.91
C ARG A 94 3.28 33.60 5.43
N GLY A 95 4.02 32.75 6.14
CA GLY A 95 3.48 31.55 6.77
C GLY A 95 4.42 31.01 7.85
N GLY A 96 4.04 29.91 8.50
CA GLY A 96 4.73 29.39 9.70
C GLY A 96 6.22 29.02 9.54
N GLN A 97 6.74 28.93 8.31
CA GLN A 97 8.18 28.69 8.05
C GLN A 97 8.99 29.97 7.80
N GLY A 98 8.35 31.10 7.43
CA GLY A 98 9.08 32.28 6.94
C GLY A 98 8.21 33.32 6.24
N VAL A 99 8.85 34.43 5.90
CA VAL A 99 8.32 35.50 5.04
C VAL A 99 9.12 35.55 3.76
N VAL A 100 8.45 35.59 2.61
CA VAL A 100 9.05 35.75 1.28
C VAL A 100 8.81 37.17 0.81
N TYR A 101 9.88 37.90 0.50
CA TYR A 101 9.82 39.25 -0.06
C TYR A 101 10.25 39.24 -1.52
N GLN A 102 9.67 40.12 -2.34
CA GLN A 102 10.31 40.53 -3.59
C GLN A 102 11.37 41.58 -3.26
N ALA A 103 12.55 41.46 -3.86
CA ALA A 103 13.63 42.41 -3.64
C ALA A 103 14.37 42.74 -4.94
N LEU A 104 15.03 43.90 -4.95
CA LEU A 104 15.99 44.29 -5.97
C LEU A 104 17.41 44.08 -5.42
N GLN A 105 18.21 43.23 -6.08
CA GLN A 105 19.63 43.12 -5.77
C GLN A 105 20.35 44.37 -6.27
N ARG A 106 20.88 45.19 -5.36
CA ARG A 106 21.32 46.57 -5.67
C ARG A 106 22.49 46.64 -6.66
N SER A 107 23.37 45.64 -6.63
CA SER A 107 24.57 45.52 -7.48
C SER A 107 24.27 45.14 -8.93
N THR A 108 23.25 44.32 -9.19
CA THR A 108 22.91 43.79 -10.52
C THR A 108 21.62 44.36 -11.10
N LYS A 109 20.81 45.03 -10.28
CA LYS A 109 19.42 45.44 -10.56
C LYS A 109 18.50 44.26 -10.94
N ARG A 110 18.86 43.03 -10.56
CA ARG A 110 18.03 41.84 -10.71
C ARG A 110 16.89 41.84 -9.68
N LYS A 111 15.66 41.55 -10.11
CA LYS A 111 14.55 41.18 -9.22
C LYS A 111 14.76 39.74 -8.71
N VAL A 112 14.71 39.55 -7.40
CA VAL A 112 14.91 38.27 -6.71
C VAL A 112 13.80 38.05 -5.68
N ALA A 113 13.56 36.80 -5.30
CA ALA A 113 12.76 36.47 -4.12
C ALA A 113 13.72 36.20 -2.95
N ILE A 114 13.39 36.70 -1.75
CA ILE A 114 14.18 36.45 -0.53
C ILE A 114 13.27 35.83 0.52
N LYS A 115 13.56 34.60 0.94
CA LYS A 115 12.85 33.93 2.04
C LYS A 115 13.64 34.09 3.33
N VAL A 116 13.04 34.77 4.31
CA VAL A 116 13.58 34.95 5.67
C VAL A 116 12.83 34.00 6.60
N LEU A 117 13.57 33.14 7.29
CA LEU A 117 13.02 32.07 8.14
C LEU A 117 12.75 32.58 9.56
N LEU A 118 11.71 32.06 10.21
CA LEU A 118 11.31 32.51 11.55
C LEU A 118 12.20 31.96 12.68
N GLU A 119 12.85 30.80 12.46
CA GLU A 119 13.43 29.97 13.53
C GLU A 119 14.96 30.15 13.75
N GLY A 120 15.60 31.07 13.01
CA GLY A 120 17.07 31.21 13.01
C GLY A 120 17.75 31.46 14.36
N PRO A 121 17.25 32.36 15.24
CA PRO A 121 17.95 32.75 16.46
C PRO A 121 18.08 31.63 17.52
N TYR A 122 17.26 30.59 17.45
CA TYR A 122 17.16 29.54 18.49
C TYR A 122 17.62 28.15 18.01
N ALA A 123 17.99 28.02 16.73
CA ALA A 123 18.49 26.77 16.17
C ALA A 123 19.84 26.38 16.79
N SER A 124 20.03 25.09 17.10
CA SER A 124 21.31 24.60 17.64
C SER A 124 22.45 24.75 16.62
N LYS A 125 23.70 24.88 17.07
CA LYS A 125 24.87 24.94 16.19
C LYS A 125 25.03 23.73 15.26
N ALA A 126 24.40 22.59 15.60
CA ALA A 126 24.31 21.44 14.72
C ALA A 126 23.22 21.62 13.64
N ALA A 127 22.05 22.14 14.02
CA ALA A 127 20.95 22.45 13.11
C ALA A 127 21.33 23.55 12.10
N GLN A 128 21.98 24.63 12.55
CA GLN A 128 22.51 25.70 11.68
C GLN A 128 23.48 25.15 10.62
N ARG A 129 24.45 24.31 11.01
CA ARG A 129 25.38 23.66 10.07
C ARG A 129 24.72 22.69 9.09
N ARG A 130 23.63 22.01 9.48
CA ARG A 130 22.83 21.19 8.55
C ARG A 130 22.12 22.07 7.53
N PHE A 131 21.53 23.18 8.00
CA PHE A 131 20.84 24.15 7.15
C PHE A 131 21.79 24.79 6.13
N GLU A 132 22.94 25.33 6.58
CA GLU A 132 23.98 25.92 5.72
C GLU A 132 24.41 24.94 4.62
N ARG A 133 24.72 23.69 5.00
CA ARG A 133 25.14 22.64 4.07
C ARG A 133 24.06 22.21 3.07
N GLU A 134 22.78 22.17 3.46
CA GLU A 134 21.72 21.84 2.51
C GLU A 134 21.46 23.00 1.54
N VAL A 135 21.56 24.26 2.00
CA VAL A 135 21.52 25.44 1.13
C VAL A 135 22.67 25.43 0.12
N GLU A 136 23.89 25.08 0.53
CA GLU A 136 25.03 24.88 -0.38
C GLU A 136 24.75 23.80 -1.43
N LEU A 137 24.09 22.69 -1.07
CA LEU A 137 23.71 21.63 -2.00
C LEU A 137 22.61 22.06 -2.98
N ILE A 138 21.61 22.79 -2.51
CA ILE A 138 20.50 23.30 -3.35
C ILE A 138 21.00 24.38 -4.31
N ALA A 139 21.91 25.27 -3.89
CA ALA A 139 22.53 26.28 -4.75
C ALA A 139 23.40 25.69 -5.88
N GLN A 140 23.80 24.41 -5.77
CA GLN A 140 24.47 23.68 -6.84
C GLN A 140 23.52 23.05 -7.87
N LEU A 141 22.20 23.04 -7.61
CA LEU A 141 21.22 22.52 -8.56
C LEU A 141 21.07 23.45 -9.76
N LYS A 142 21.22 22.90 -10.96
CA LYS A 142 21.14 23.63 -12.24
C LYS A 142 20.27 22.83 -13.20
N HIS A 143 18.97 23.09 -13.15
CA HIS A 143 17.96 22.39 -13.94
C HIS A 143 16.87 23.40 -14.37
N PRO A 144 16.38 23.40 -15.62
CA PRO A 144 15.43 24.41 -16.13
C PRO A 144 14.10 24.47 -15.37
N ASN A 145 13.77 23.42 -14.61
CA ASN A 145 12.56 23.27 -13.81
C ASN A 145 12.81 23.32 -12.28
N VAL A 146 13.97 23.83 -11.83
CA VAL A 146 14.27 24.07 -10.41
C VAL A 146 14.67 25.54 -10.24
N ILE A 147 14.15 26.21 -9.21
CA ILE A 147 14.55 27.58 -8.86
C ILE A 147 16.01 27.59 -8.37
N GLY A 148 16.82 28.51 -8.91
CA GLY A 148 18.19 28.72 -8.46
C GLY A 148 18.24 29.52 -7.16
N ILE A 149 19.07 29.09 -6.22
CA ILE A 149 19.50 29.89 -5.06
C ILE A 149 20.78 30.65 -5.46
N PHE A 150 20.82 31.96 -5.19
CA PHE A 150 21.93 32.85 -5.53
C PHE A 150 22.83 33.19 -4.36
N ASP A 151 22.26 33.30 -3.16
CA ASP A 151 22.90 33.89 -1.99
C ASP A 151 22.16 33.44 -0.71
N SER A 152 22.84 33.47 0.44
CA SER A 152 22.26 33.09 1.73
C SER A 152 23.07 33.64 2.89
N GLY A 153 22.42 33.97 4.00
CA GLY A 153 23.11 34.45 5.18
C GLY A 153 22.21 34.56 6.40
N VAL A 154 22.58 35.44 7.31
CA VAL A 154 21.85 35.75 8.55
C VAL A 154 21.56 37.25 8.57
N THR A 155 20.34 37.63 8.94
CA THR A 155 19.96 39.04 9.16
C THR A 155 20.59 39.58 10.45
N PRO A 156 20.66 40.92 10.65
CA PRO A 156 21.21 41.50 11.89
C PRO A 156 20.50 41.04 13.18
N ASP A 157 19.24 40.61 13.08
CA ASP A 157 18.43 40.05 14.16
C ASP A 157 18.45 38.50 14.23
N GLY A 158 19.45 37.86 13.61
CA GLY A 158 19.75 36.43 13.81
C GLY A 158 18.88 35.45 13.00
N ARG A 159 18.06 35.91 12.05
CA ARG A 159 17.24 35.03 11.20
C ARG A 159 18.01 34.61 9.95
N HIS A 160 18.04 33.32 9.66
CA HIS A 160 18.58 32.82 8.39
C HIS A 160 17.70 33.27 7.23
N TYR A 161 18.32 33.64 6.11
CA TYR A 161 17.65 33.94 4.85
C TYR A 161 18.37 33.33 3.66
N TYR A 162 17.64 33.14 2.56
CA TYR A 162 18.23 32.82 1.26
C TYR A 162 17.52 33.56 0.13
N VAL A 163 18.28 33.79 -0.95
CA VAL A 163 17.90 34.60 -2.11
C VAL A 163 17.81 33.67 -3.33
N MET A 164 16.75 33.78 -4.10
CA MET A 164 16.43 32.87 -5.19
C MET A 164 15.79 33.57 -6.39
N ASP A 165 15.61 32.86 -7.51
CA ASP A 165 14.86 33.37 -8.67
C ASP A 165 13.48 33.90 -8.28
N TYR A 166 13.14 35.10 -8.79
CA TYR A 166 11.78 35.59 -8.76
C TYR A 166 11.02 35.06 -9.99
N VAL A 167 10.20 34.03 -9.80
CA VAL A 167 9.33 33.47 -10.84
C VAL A 167 7.96 34.14 -10.78
N ARG A 168 7.54 34.79 -11.88
CA ARG A 168 6.15 35.22 -12.08
C ARG A 168 5.36 34.05 -12.65
N GLY A 169 4.70 33.29 -11.79
CA GLY A 169 3.95 32.09 -12.15
C GLY A 169 2.84 31.75 -11.15
N VAL A 170 1.99 30.79 -11.50
CA VAL A 170 0.85 30.32 -10.69
C VAL A 170 1.10 28.90 -10.15
N PRO A 171 0.62 28.56 -8.93
CA PRO A 171 0.73 27.20 -8.38
C PRO A 171 0.17 26.11 -9.31
N LEU A 172 0.82 24.95 -9.36
CA LEU A 172 0.55 23.85 -10.29
C LEU A 172 -0.93 23.41 -10.33
N HIS A 173 -1.54 23.19 -9.16
CA HIS A 173 -2.96 22.81 -9.03
C HIS A 173 -3.91 23.89 -9.60
N ARG A 174 -3.59 25.17 -9.37
CA ARG A 174 -4.36 26.32 -9.86
C ARG A 174 -4.23 26.44 -11.38
N TYR A 175 -3.02 26.36 -11.91
CA TYR A 175 -2.74 26.35 -13.35
C TYR A 175 -3.51 25.23 -14.06
N ALA A 176 -3.47 24.00 -13.52
CA ALA A 176 -4.13 22.85 -14.12
C ALA A 176 -5.66 23.02 -14.22
N ARG A 177 -6.26 23.62 -13.18
CA ARG A 177 -7.70 23.93 -13.14
C ARG A 177 -8.08 25.09 -14.07
N GLU A 178 -7.34 26.20 -14.03
CA GLU A 178 -7.64 27.41 -14.83
C GLU A 178 -7.37 27.23 -16.33
N GLN A 179 -6.41 26.39 -16.70
CA GLN A 179 -6.14 26.03 -18.10
C GLN A 179 -6.92 24.81 -18.58
N HIS A 180 -7.80 24.23 -17.74
CA HIS A 180 -8.61 23.05 -18.05
C HIS A 180 -7.81 21.92 -18.72
N LEU A 181 -6.66 21.57 -18.12
CA LEU A 181 -5.70 20.64 -18.74
C LEU A 181 -6.34 19.26 -19.01
N THR A 182 -5.98 18.66 -20.15
CA THR A 182 -6.35 17.27 -20.42
C THR A 182 -5.48 16.31 -19.61
N LEU A 183 -5.81 15.02 -19.66
CA LEU A 183 -4.98 13.95 -19.10
C LEU A 183 -3.55 13.99 -19.65
N GLU A 184 -3.39 14.22 -20.96
CA GLU A 184 -2.10 14.18 -21.65
C GLU A 184 -1.23 15.38 -21.24
N ASP A 185 -1.81 16.58 -21.18
CA ASP A 185 -1.10 17.81 -20.77
C ASP A 185 -0.68 17.75 -19.29
N THR A 186 -1.57 17.23 -18.44
CA THR A 186 -1.29 17.00 -17.01
C THR A 186 -0.15 16.01 -16.82
N LEU A 187 -0.13 14.89 -17.57
CA LEU A 187 0.94 13.91 -17.51
C LEU A 187 2.26 14.43 -18.10
N GLU A 188 2.22 15.32 -19.10
CA GLU A 188 3.43 16.02 -19.56
C GLU A 188 3.99 16.97 -18.50
N LEU A 189 3.14 17.82 -17.93
CA LEU A 189 3.54 18.80 -16.94
C LEU A 189 4.07 18.11 -15.67
N PHE A 190 3.43 17.02 -15.25
CA PHE A 190 3.88 16.16 -14.17
C PHE A 190 5.23 15.47 -14.46
N ALA A 191 5.45 14.97 -15.70
CA ALA A 191 6.73 14.37 -16.06
C ALA A 191 7.92 15.35 -15.93
N LYS A 192 7.73 16.63 -16.28
CA LYS A 192 8.72 17.70 -16.07
C LYS A 192 9.02 17.95 -14.58
N VAL A 193 8.00 17.87 -13.72
CA VAL A 193 8.17 17.93 -12.25
C VAL A 193 8.96 16.72 -11.75
N CYS A 194 8.65 15.51 -12.22
CA CYS A 194 9.40 14.32 -11.84
C CYS A 194 10.87 14.38 -12.28
N ASP A 195 11.17 14.90 -13.48
CA ASP A 195 12.55 15.11 -13.92
C ASP A 195 13.31 16.10 -13.02
N ALA A 196 12.64 17.19 -12.58
CA ALA A 196 13.20 18.16 -11.64
C ALA A 196 13.53 17.55 -10.26
N VAL A 197 12.60 16.78 -9.69
CA VAL A 197 12.80 16.09 -8.40
C VAL A 197 13.87 14.99 -8.52
N GLN A 198 13.85 14.21 -9.61
CA GLN A 198 14.84 13.17 -9.86
C GLN A 198 16.25 13.74 -10.07
N TYR A 199 16.38 14.94 -10.67
CA TYR A 199 17.66 15.65 -10.74
C TYR A 199 18.19 16.03 -9.33
N ALA A 200 17.32 16.54 -8.44
CA ALA A 200 17.70 16.83 -7.06
C ALA A 200 18.12 15.55 -6.29
N HIS A 201 17.37 14.46 -6.44
CA HIS A 201 17.70 13.15 -5.85
C HIS A 201 19.06 12.63 -6.30
N GLN A 202 19.44 12.82 -7.58
CA GLN A 202 20.77 12.46 -8.10
C GLN A 202 21.92 13.31 -7.53
N LYS A 203 21.60 14.42 -6.84
CA LYS A 203 22.56 15.25 -6.09
C LYS A 203 22.49 15.03 -4.57
N GLY A 204 21.71 14.05 -4.12
CA GLY A 204 21.54 13.72 -2.70
C GLY A 204 20.57 14.63 -1.94
N VAL A 205 19.87 15.55 -2.64
CA VAL A 205 18.88 16.45 -2.04
C VAL A 205 17.50 15.78 -2.06
N ILE A 206 16.82 15.74 -0.92
CA ILE A 206 15.44 15.26 -0.77
C ILE A 206 14.56 16.45 -0.39
N HIS A 207 13.41 16.62 -1.04
CA HIS A 207 12.61 17.84 -0.95
C HIS A 207 11.75 17.91 0.32
N ARG A 208 11.20 16.78 0.79
CA ARG A 208 10.51 16.59 2.10
C ARG A 208 9.24 17.43 2.35
N ASP A 209 8.94 18.44 1.54
CA ASP A 209 7.77 19.32 1.58
C ASP A 209 7.18 19.52 0.17
N LEU A 210 7.10 18.46 -0.63
CA LEU A 210 6.49 18.53 -1.97
C LEU A 210 4.97 18.73 -1.87
N LYS A 211 4.48 19.77 -2.56
CA LYS A 211 3.07 20.13 -2.68
C LYS A 211 2.88 21.09 -3.88
N PRO A 212 1.67 21.24 -4.44
CA PRO A 212 1.43 22.04 -5.64
C PRO A 212 1.67 23.55 -5.47
N THR A 213 1.76 24.06 -4.24
CA THR A 213 2.14 25.44 -3.94
C THR A 213 3.65 25.68 -3.93
N ASN A 214 4.45 24.62 -3.83
CA ASN A 214 5.91 24.64 -3.98
C ASN A 214 6.35 24.34 -5.43
N ILE A 215 5.41 24.33 -6.38
CA ILE A 215 5.64 24.17 -7.81
C ILE A 215 4.88 25.28 -8.55
N LEU A 216 5.59 26.28 -9.05
CA LEU A 216 5.01 27.35 -9.85
C LEU A 216 5.10 27.01 -11.34
N VAL A 217 4.05 27.28 -12.11
CA VAL A 217 4.07 27.23 -13.57
C VAL A 217 4.24 28.65 -14.10
N ASP A 218 5.26 28.87 -14.92
CA ASP A 218 5.53 30.17 -15.55
C ASP A 218 4.66 30.40 -16.81
N GLY A 219 4.78 31.61 -17.40
CA GLY A 219 4.03 31.98 -18.60
C GLY A 219 4.36 31.16 -19.85
N ASP A 220 5.48 30.41 -19.85
CA ASP A 220 5.87 29.50 -20.93
C ASP A 220 5.37 28.06 -20.67
N ALA A 221 4.46 27.86 -19.71
CA ALA A 221 3.93 26.58 -19.26
C ALA A 221 4.99 25.60 -18.72
N GLN A 222 6.08 26.12 -18.14
CA GLN A 222 7.14 25.31 -17.53
C GLN A 222 7.03 25.32 -16.00
N PRO A 223 7.08 24.14 -15.34
CA PRO A 223 7.06 24.08 -13.89
C PRO A 223 8.43 24.48 -13.31
N LYS A 224 8.41 25.11 -12.14
CA LYS A 224 9.57 25.55 -11.35
C LYS A 224 9.41 25.04 -9.93
N LEU A 225 10.24 24.08 -9.57
CA LEU A 225 10.30 23.48 -8.24
C LEU A 225 11.04 24.41 -7.27
N MET A 226 10.49 24.63 -6.08
CA MET A 226 11.02 25.55 -5.07
C MET A 226 10.74 25.07 -3.65
N ASP A 227 11.36 25.71 -2.64
CA ASP A 227 11.09 25.47 -1.22
C ASP A 227 11.34 24.01 -0.76
N PHE A 228 12.60 23.55 -0.90
CA PHE A 228 13.14 22.23 -0.52
C PHE A 228 13.12 21.90 1.00
N GLY A 229 12.02 22.19 1.71
CA GLY A 229 11.80 21.80 3.11
C GLY A 229 12.76 22.42 4.13
N LEU A 230 13.61 23.38 3.71
CA LEU A 230 14.79 23.88 4.43
C LEU A 230 14.55 24.27 5.91
N ALA A 231 13.38 24.82 6.25
CA ALA A 231 13.03 25.14 7.64
C ALA A 231 13.11 23.91 8.57
N ARG A 232 12.70 22.72 8.08
CA ARG A 232 12.73 21.47 8.84
C ARG A 232 14.13 20.98 9.22
N LEU A 233 15.21 21.65 8.77
CA LEU A 233 16.59 21.38 9.18
C LEU A 233 17.03 22.21 10.39
N LEU A 234 16.33 23.32 10.68
CA LEU A 234 16.54 24.13 11.89
C LEU A 234 15.84 23.48 13.10
N ALA A 235 14.75 22.75 12.86
CA ALA A 235 14.10 21.86 13.83
C ALA A 235 15.07 20.84 14.47
N GLY A 236 14.92 20.62 15.78
CA GLY A 236 15.71 19.66 16.55
C GLY A 236 15.29 18.20 16.30
N PRO A 237 16.19 17.21 16.46
CA PRO A 237 15.84 15.80 16.24
C PRO A 237 14.78 15.25 17.20
N ASP A 238 14.58 15.88 18.36
CA ASP A 238 13.57 15.50 19.37
C ASP A 238 12.19 16.13 19.17
N GLN A 239 11.98 16.93 18.11
CA GLN A 239 10.67 17.54 17.81
C GLN A 239 9.77 16.56 17.06
N SER A 240 8.71 16.10 17.72
CA SER A 240 7.71 15.23 17.08
C SER A 240 6.85 16.01 16.08
N VAL A 241 6.23 15.29 15.14
CA VAL A 241 5.31 15.85 14.14
C VAL A 241 4.17 16.64 14.80
N VAL A 242 3.73 16.20 15.98
CA VAL A 242 2.67 16.85 16.78
C VAL A 242 3.09 18.24 17.27
N SER A 243 4.38 18.48 17.51
CA SER A 243 4.91 19.79 17.96
C SER A 243 4.93 20.86 16.87
N LEU A 244 4.71 20.50 15.60
CA LEU A 244 4.86 21.37 14.42
C LEU A 244 3.53 21.92 13.87
N SER A 245 2.48 21.97 14.70
CA SER A 245 1.07 22.17 14.30
C SER A 245 0.81 23.35 13.35
N GLN A 246 1.42 24.53 13.57
CA GLN A 246 1.29 25.69 12.67
C GLN A 246 1.75 25.42 11.23
N SER A 247 2.78 24.59 11.06
CA SER A 247 3.43 24.36 9.76
C SER A 247 2.74 23.30 8.90
N ILE A 248 1.90 22.47 9.51
CA ILE A 248 1.35 21.25 8.90
C ILE A 248 0.03 21.51 8.15
N VAL A 249 -0.74 22.53 8.56
CA VAL A 249 -2.11 22.83 8.05
C VAL A 249 -2.18 22.96 6.52
N GLY A 250 -1.09 23.33 5.84
CA GLY A 250 -1.00 23.40 4.37
C GLY A 250 -0.20 22.28 3.67
N THR A 251 0.47 21.37 4.40
CA THR A 251 1.23 20.24 3.81
C THR A 251 0.59 18.88 4.10
N LEU A 252 -0.25 18.76 5.14
CA LEU A 252 -0.79 17.49 5.65
C LEU A 252 -1.23 16.46 4.57
N PRO A 253 -1.99 16.80 3.52
CA PRO A 253 -2.47 15.80 2.56
C PRO A 253 -1.35 15.07 1.79
N TYR A 254 -0.24 15.78 1.54
CA TYR A 254 0.92 15.34 0.76
C TYR A 254 1.99 14.64 1.63
N MET A 255 1.82 14.66 2.95
CA MET A 255 2.73 14.02 3.89
C MET A 255 2.75 12.50 3.66
N SER A 256 3.94 11.89 3.63
CA SER A 256 4.06 10.44 3.46
C SER A 256 3.77 9.68 4.77
N PRO A 257 3.44 8.37 4.71
CA PRO A 257 3.17 7.56 5.90
C PRO A 257 4.33 7.56 6.92
N GLU A 258 5.58 7.50 6.45
CA GLU A 258 6.77 7.60 7.31
C GLU A 258 6.93 8.98 7.96
N GLN A 259 6.61 10.06 7.24
CA GLN A 259 6.59 11.41 7.80
C GLN A 259 5.46 11.59 8.83
N ALA A 260 4.28 11.02 8.58
CA ALA A 260 3.13 11.07 9.48
C ALA A 260 3.38 10.31 10.80
N ARG A 261 4.16 9.22 10.75
CA ARG A 261 4.66 8.49 11.95
C ARG A 261 5.77 9.24 12.69
N GLY A 262 6.44 10.19 12.05
CA GLY A 262 7.56 10.94 12.62
C GLY A 262 8.88 10.20 12.69
N ASN A 263 9.03 9.03 12.05
CA ASN A 263 10.31 8.31 12.06
C ASN A 263 11.29 8.95 11.06
N ALA A 264 12.21 9.77 11.57
CA ALA A 264 13.22 10.43 10.76
C ALA A 264 14.16 9.48 10.01
N GLU A 265 14.37 8.25 10.50
CA GLU A 265 15.20 7.22 9.84
C GLU A 265 14.50 6.57 8.65
N GLU A 266 13.17 6.68 8.55
CA GLU A 266 12.40 6.20 7.38
C GLU A 266 12.31 7.24 6.25
N ILE A 267 12.82 8.47 6.40
CA ILE A 267 12.68 9.51 5.37
C ILE A 267 13.81 9.40 4.33
N ASP A 268 13.48 8.86 3.15
CA ASP A 268 14.36 8.84 1.96
C ASP A 268 13.65 9.40 0.70
N THR A 269 14.22 9.20 -0.48
CA THR A 269 13.65 9.63 -1.77
C THR A 269 12.24 9.08 -2.04
N ARG A 270 11.82 8.00 -1.37
CA ARG A 270 10.50 7.37 -1.53
C ARG A 270 9.40 8.12 -0.78
N THR A 271 9.76 9.07 0.09
CA THR A 271 8.86 10.10 0.64
C THR A 271 8.40 11.06 -0.46
N ASP A 272 9.33 11.58 -1.26
CA ASP A 272 9.00 12.49 -2.36
C ASP A 272 8.19 11.78 -3.47
N VAL A 273 8.43 10.48 -3.70
CA VAL A 273 7.60 9.63 -4.59
C VAL A 273 6.13 9.59 -4.14
N TYR A 274 5.87 9.45 -2.83
CA TYR A 274 4.51 9.42 -2.30
C TYR A 274 3.82 10.78 -2.45
N ALA A 275 4.52 11.87 -2.12
CA ALA A 275 4.00 13.23 -2.29
C ALA A 275 3.67 13.55 -3.76
N LEU A 276 4.52 13.12 -4.72
CA LEU A 276 4.21 13.19 -6.15
C LEU A 276 2.99 12.33 -6.53
N GLY A 277 2.78 11.18 -5.89
CA GLY A 277 1.56 10.38 -6.02
C GLY A 277 0.30 11.13 -5.59
N VAL A 278 0.35 11.88 -4.48
CA VAL A 278 -0.77 12.73 -4.01
C VAL A 278 -1.01 13.90 -4.96
N ILE A 279 0.05 14.57 -5.42
CA ILE A 279 -0.04 15.67 -6.40
C ILE A 279 -0.68 15.18 -7.71
N LEU A 280 -0.26 14.03 -8.24
CA LEU A 280 -0.87 13.48 -9.45
C LEU A 280 -2.34 13.09 -9.22
N TYR A 281 -2.67 12.53 -8.06
CA TYR A 281 -4.05 12.20 -7.69
C TYR A 281 -4.95 13.44 -7.72
N GLU A 282 -4.51 14.54 -7.10
CA GLU A 282 -5.23 15.80 -7.02
C GLU A 282 -5.41 16.42 -8.41
N LEU A 283 -4.33 16.54 -9.20
CA LEU A 283 -4.39 17.08 -10.57
C LEU A 283 -5.33 16.28 -11.47
N LEU A 284 -5.41 14.96 -11.28
CA LEU A 284 -6.32 14.12 -12.04
C LEU A 284 -7.77 14.24 -11.59
N THR A 285 -8.06 14.37 -10.28
CA THR A 285 -9.43 14.19 -9.74
C THR A 285 -10.10 15.45 -9.21
N GLY A 286 -9.32 16.49 -8.87
CA GLY A 286 -9.78 17.65 -8.11
C GLY A 286 -10.05 17.36 -6.62
N CYS A 287 -9.52 16.26 -6.09
CA CYS A 287 -9.76 15.77 -4.72
C CYS A 287 -8.52 15.08 -4.14
N TYR A 288 -8.51 14.81 -2.83
CA TYR A 288 -7.45 14.04 -2.17
C TYR A 288 -7.77 12.52 -2.13
N PRO A 289 -6.74 11.63 -2.09
CA PRO A 289 -6.93 10.18 -2.09
C PRO A 289 -7.63 9.58 -0.85
N TYR A 290 -7.68 10.33 0.24
CA TYR A 290 -8.29 9.97 1.52
C TYR A 290 -8.76 11.25 2.26
N PRO A 291 -9.65 11.15 3.27
CA PRO A 291 -10.16 12.33 3.99
C PRO A 291 -9.07 13.02 4.82
N VAL A 292 -8.91 14.32 4.64
CA VAL A 292 -7.88 15.15 5.32
C VAL A 292 -8.45 16.37 6.05
N ALA A 293 -9.79 16.48 6.10
CA ALA A 293 -10.51 17.48 6.87
C ALA A 293 -11.02 16.86 8.19
N GLY A 294 -11.04 17.64 9.26
CA GLY A 294 -11.36 17.19 10.62
C GLY A 294 -10.14 17.24 11.54
N GLU A 295 -10.09 16.35 12.53
CA GLU A 295 -9.01 16.31 13.52
C GLU A 295 -7.67 15.87 12.91
N MET A 296 -6.59 16.55 13.31
CA MET A 296 -5.22 16.27 12.86
C MET A 296 -4.82 14.79 13.02
N ILE A 297 -5.20 14.16 14.14
CA ILE A 297 -4.89 12.75 14.43
C ILE A 297 -5.63 11.81 13.47
N GLN A 298 -6.89 12.10 13.15
CA GLN A 298 -7.67 11.30 12.19
C GLN A 298 -7.09 11.42 10.77
N ALA A 299 -6.72 12.64 10.35
CA ALA A 299 -6.09 12.86 9.06
C ALA A 299 -4.71 12.18 8.95
N LEU A 300 -3.88 12.22 10.01
CA LEU A 300 -2.64 11.45 10.09
C LEU A 300 -2.88 9.93 10.01
N ARG A 301 -3.92 9.41 10.69
CA ARG A 301 -4.33 8.00 10.61
C ARG A 301 -4.77 7.61 9.19
N HIS A 302 -5.50 8.47 8.48
CA HIS A 302 -5.85 8.24 7.08
C HIS A 302 -4.62 8.23 6.15
N ILE A 303 -3.60 9.03 6.46
CA ILE A 303 -2.32 9.01 5.77
C ILE A 303 -1.54 7.72 6.07
N THR A 304 -1.55 7.18 7.29
CA THR A 304 -0.81 5.94 7.64
C THR A 304 -1.50 4.65 7.21
N GLU A 305 -2.83 4.56 7.34
CA GLU A 305 -3.57 3.29 7.30
C GLU A 305 -4.63 3.20 6.19
N THR A 306 -5.36 4.28 5.88
CA THR A 306 -6.49 4.21 4.94
C THR A 306 -6.02 3.98 3.51
N PRO A 307 -6.49 2.94 2.80
CA PRO A 307 -6.13 2.71 1.41
C PRO A 307 -6.66 3.85 0.52
N PRO A 308 -5.87 4.33 -0.46
CA PRO A 308 -6.30 5.42 -1.35
C PRO A 308 -7.50 5.00 -2.21
N THR A 309 -8.50 5.88 -2.31
CA THR A 309 -9.68 5.63 -3.16
C THR A 309 -9.26 5.62 -4.64
N PRO A 310 -9.68 4.66 -5.49
CA PRO A 310 -9.27 4.63 -6.90
C PRO A 310 -9.59 5.95 -7.65
N PRO A 311 -8.64 6.61 -8.33
CA PRO A 311 -8.85 7.89 -9.02
C PRO A 311 -10.04 7.89 -9.99
N SER A 312 -10.27 6.78 -10.69
CA SER A 312 -11.40 6.61 -11.62
C SER A 312 -12.77 6.81 -10.97
N ARG A 313 -12.88 6.59 -9.65
CA ARG A 313 -14.10 6.74 -8.83
C ARG A 313 -14.24 8.11 -8.19
N SER A 314 -13.12 8.82 -7.97
CA SER A 314 -13.09 10.14 -7.32
C SER A 314 -13.11 11.32 -8.30
N TRP A 315 -12.90 11.06 -9.60
CA TRP A 315 -12.85 12.09 -10.64
C TRP A 315 -14.15 12.90 -10.74
N LYS A 316 -14.02 14.23 -10.68
CA LYS A 316 -15.09 15.19 -10.89
C LYS A 316 -14.88 15.94 -12.22
N PRO A 317 -15.89 16.02 -13.12
CA PRO A 317 -15.75 16.68 -14.42
C PRO A 317 -15.27 18.13 -14.35
N ASP A 318 -15.67 18.85 -13.30
CA ASP A 318 -15.53 20.30 -13.17
C ASP A 318 -14.33 20.71 -12.29
N ALA A 319 -13.55 19.74 -11.82
CA ALA A 319 -12.42 19.96 -10.91
C ALA A 319 -11.17 19.10 -11.18
N GLY A 320 -11.30 17.96 -11.86
CA GLY A 320 -10.19 17.12 -12.31
C GLY A 320 -9.78 17.40 -13.76
N VAL A 321 -9.03 16.46 -14.38
CA VAL A 321 -8.62 16.60 -15.78
C VAL A 321 -9.82 16.66 -16.73
N SER A 322 -9.72 17.57 -17.71
CA SER A 322 -10.77 17.87 -18.67
C SER A 322 -10.83 16.84 -19.80
N ARG A 323 -12.03 16.64 -20.36
CA ARG A 323 -12.34 15.60 -21.35
C ARG A 323 -11.71 15.78 -22.74
N GLY A 324 -11.10 16.93 -23.02
CA GLY A 324 -10.53 17.26 -24.33
C GLY A 324 -11.58 17.49 -25.43
N SER A 325 -11.12 17.93 -26.60
CA SER A 325 -11.98 18.51 -27.65
C SER A 325 -12.61 17.52 -28.63
N THR A 326 -12.54 16.20 -28.39
CA THR A 326 -12.98 15.15 -29.34
C THR A 326 -14.45 14.76 -29.15
N PRO A 327 -15.38 15.11 -30.08
CA PRO A 327 -16.83 15.00 -29.87
C PRO A 327 -17.40 13.62 -30.23
N THR A 328 -16.71 12.53 -29.86
CA THR A 328 -16.97 11.18 -30.39
C THR A 328 -17.31 10.12 -29.34
N ALA A 329 -17.64 10.51 -28.10
CA ALA A 329 -18.09 9.60 -27.04
C ALA A 329 -19.50 9.97 -26.52
N ARG A 330 -20.54 9.34 -27.08
CA ARG A 330 -21.90 9.39 -26.52
C ARG A 330 -22.00 8.53 -25.25
N GLY A 331 -21.57 9.10 -24.13
CA GLY A 331 -21.66 8.47 -22.80
C GLY A 331 -20.54 8.98 -21.89
N GLY A 332 -20.91 9.71 -20.83
CA GLY A 332 -20.00 10.50 -19.99
C GLY A 332 -19.06 9.71 -19.09
N HIS A 333 -18.13 8.96 -19.68
CA HIS A 333 -17.09 8.24 -18.95
C HIS A 333 -16.05 9.19 -18.31
N CYS A 334 -15.30 8.63 -17.37
CA CYS A 334 -14.09 9.22 -16.78
C CYS A 334 -12.93 9.13 -17.79
N PRO A 335 -12.08 10.17 -17.94
CA PRO A 335 -10.90 10.13 -18.80
C PRO A 335 -9.74 9.33 -18.18
N ILE A 336 -9.73 9.12 -16.86
CA ILE A 336 -8.68 8.34 -16.18
C ILE A 336 -8.93 6.85 -16.41
N ASP A 337 -7.97 6.17 -17.03
CA ASP A 337 -8.03 4.73 -17.27
C ASP A 337 -7.30 3.89 -16.20
N GLU A 338 -7.47 2.58 -16.31
CA GLU A 338 -6.94 1.57 -15.41
C GLU A 338 -5.39 1.53 -15.36
N GLU A 339 -4.68 2.02 -16.37
CA GLU A 339 -3.21 2.13 -16.36
C GLU A 339 -2.77 3.35 -15.52
N VAL A 340 -3.33 4.53 -15.77
CA VAL A 340 -3.04 5.75 -14.98
C VAL A 340 -3.39 5.53 -13.51
N GLU A 341 -4.55 4.92 -13.25
CA GLU A 341 -4.97 4.52 -11.90
C GLU A 341 -3.91 3.63 -11.21
N SER A 342 -3.31 2.68 -11.93
CA SER A 342 -2.27 1.80 -11.36
C SER A 342 -0.96 2.52 -11.09
N ILE A 343 -0.58 3.51 -11.91
CA ILE A 343 0.59 4.36 -11.65
C ILE A 343 0.40 5.15 -10.34
N VAL A 344 -0.77 5.78 -10.19
CA VAL A 344 -1.11 6.58 -8.99
C VAL A 344 -1.21 5.70 -7.74
N LEU A 345 -1.92 4.58 -7.80
CA LEU A 345 -2.07 3.67 -6.66
C LEU A 345 -0.73 3.04 -6.23
N ARG A 346 0.20 2.78 -7.18
CA ARG A 346 1.55 2.32 -6.84
C ARG A 346 2.40 3.40 -6.17
N ALA A 347 2.30 4.67 -6.61
CA ALA A 347 2.98 5.77 -5.93
C ALA A 347 2.44 5.99 -4.49
N LEU A 348 1.14 5.80 -4.29
CA LEU A 348 0.44 5.94 -3.01
C LEU A 348 0.47 4.69 -2.10
N ALA A 349 1.24 3.65 -2.45
CA ALA A 349 1.35 2.45 -1.62
C ALA A 349 1.93 2.79 -0.23
N LYS A 350 1.27 2.35 0.85
CA LYS A 350 1.66 2.74 2.21
C LYS A 350 3.04 2.18 2.61
N GLU A 351 3.31 0.92 2.28
CA GLU A 351 4.62 0.27 2.40
C GLU A 351 5.60 0.83 1.35
N ARG A 352 6.77 1.31 1.80
CA ARG A 352 7.79 1.99 0.95
C ARG A 352 8.37 1.04 -0.10
N GLU A 353 8.41 -0.25 0.21
CA GLU A 353 8.95 -1.34 -0.60
C GLU A 353 8.03 -1.70 -1.77
N ARG A 354 6.74 -1.34 -1.70
CA ARG A 354 5.76 -1.55 -2.79
C ARG A 354 5.62 -0.34 -3.72
N ARG A 355 6.09 0.85 -3.29
CA ARG A 355 6.17 2.04 -4.13
C ARG A 355 7.17 1.88 -5.27
N TYR A 356 7.22 2.85 -6.16
CA TYR A 356 8.42 3.09 -6.97
C TYR A 356 9.59 3.45 -6.03
N GLN A 357 10.76 2.85 -6.26
CA GLN A 357 11.95 3.08 -5.44
C GLN A 357 12.71 4.36 -5.85
N SER A 358 12.40 4.92 -7.02
CA SER A 358 12.88 6.21 -7.49
C SER A 358 11.80 7.01 -8.24
N VAL A 359 11.90 8.34 -8.23
CA VAL A 359 11.03 9.22 -9.03
C VAL A 359 11.21 8.96 -10.54
N GLY A 360 12.40 8.51 -10.95
CA GLY A 360 12.70 8.08 -12.31
C GLY A 360 11.95 6.83 -12.76
N GLU A 361 11.53 5.92 -11.86
CA GLU A 361 10.61 4.82 -12.20
C GLU A 361 9.20 5.35 -12.45
N LEU A 362 8.66 6.17 -11.53
CA LEU A 362 7.36 6.83 -11.69
C LEU A 362 7.30 7.63 -13.02
N ARG A 363 8.35 8.39 -13.32
CA ARG A 363 8.50 9.13 -14.59
C ARG A 363 8.61 8.22 -15.81
N ARG A 364 9.24 7.04 -15.69
CA ARG A 364 9.27 6.06 -16.78
C ARG A 364 7.89 5.49 -17.04
N ASP A 365 7.11 5.15 -16.02
CA ASP A 365 5.75 4.62 -16.23
C ASP A 365 4.77 5.66 -16.78
N VAL A 366 4.88 6.93 -16.38
CA VAL A 366 4.16 8.03 -17.04
C VAL A 366 4.57 8.16 -18.51
N ALA A 367 5.87 8.07 -18.83
CA ALA A 367 6.34 8.09 -20.22
C ALA A 367 5.90 6.85 -21.03
N HIS A 368 5.96 5.65 -20.43
CA HIS A 368 5.47 4.40 -21.03
C HIS A 368 3.99 4.52 -21.39
N TYR A 369 3.16 5.03 -20.46
CA TYR A 369 1.73 5.28 -20.70
C TYR A 369 1.53 6.16 -21.94
N ARG A 370 2.10 7.37 -21.94
CA ARG A 370 1.99 8.35 -23.05
C ARG A 370 2.45 7.78 -24.39
N SER A 371 3.51 6.96 -24.40
CA SER A 371 4.04 6.32 -25.61
C SER A 371 3.34 5.01 -26.02
N GLY A 372 2.36 4.53 -25.24
CA GLY A 372 1.67 3.26 -25.52
C GLY A 372 2.51 2.00 -25.24
N GLU A 373 3.45 2.07 -24.30
CA GLU A 373 4.35 0.98 -23.87
C GLU A 373 3.90 0.31 -22.55
N PRO A 374 4.33 -0.93 -22.23
CA PRO A 374 3.91 -1.63 -21.01
C PRO A 374 4.48 -1.00 -19.73
N ILE A 375 3.60 -0.54 -18.84
CA ILE A 375 3.97 0.04 -17.54
C ILE A 375 4.48 -1.02 -16.56
N GLU A 376 5.47 -0.68 -15.74
CA GLU A 376 6.03 -1.50 -14.66
C GLU A 376 4.97 -1.81 -13.60
N ALA A 377 4.05 -0.89 -13.28
CA ALA A 377 2.93 -1.13 -12.36
C ALA A 377 1.92 -2.22 -12.79
N LYS A 378 2.05 -2.80 -14.00
CA LYS A 378 1.27 -3.98 -14.45
C LYS A 378 2.12 -5.10 -15.08
N ARG A 379 3.45 -5.07 -14.92
CA ARG A 379 4.36 -6.02 -15.61
C ARG A 379 4.13 -7.48 -15.22
N ASP A 380 3.64 -7.75 -14.01
CA ASP A 380 3.36 -9.10 -13.49
C ASP A 380 2.33 -9.87 -14.34
N SER A 381 1.44 -9.15 -15.03
CA SER A 381 0.52 -9.73 -16.00
C SER A 381 1.20 -9.96 -17.35
N GLY A 382 1.84 -11.12 -17.54
CA GLY A 382 2.51 -11.47 -18.81
C GLY A 382 1.60 -11.34 -20.06
N TRP A 383 0.30 -11.61 -19.92
CA TRP A 383 -0.70 -11.41 -20.99
C TRP A 383 -0.89 -9.93 -21.38
N TYR A 384 -0.83 -9.01 -20.40
CA TYR A 384 -0.91 -7.57 -20.64
C TYR A 384 0.29 -7.09 -21.47
N VAL A 385 1.51 -7.50 -21.07
CA VAL A 385 2.75 -7.19 -21.78
C VAL A 385 2.70 -7.73 -23.22
N LEU A 386 2.30 -9.00 -23.40
CA LEU A 386 2.16 -9.62 -24.72
C LEU A 386 1.14 -8.89 -25.60
N LYS A 387 -0.05 -8.56 -25.09
CA LYS A 387 -1.10 -7.82 -25.82
C LYS A 387 -0.61 -6.46 -26.30
N LYS A 388 0.12 -5.71 -25.47
CA LYS A 388 0.62 -4.37 -25.79
C LYS A 388 1.81 -4.43 -26.77
N GLN A 389 2.71 -5.41 -26.61
CA GLN A 389 3.76 -5.75 -27.60
C GLN A 389 3.17 -6.09 -28.99
N LEU A 390 2.19 -6.99 -29.06
CA LEU A 390 1.54 -7.39 -30.32
C LEU A 390 0.82 -6.21 -31.00
N ARG A 391 0.18 -5.32 -30.23
CA ARG A 391 -0.45 -4.09 -30.75
C ARG A 391 0.57 -3.12 -31.35
N ARG A 392 1.73 -2.94 -30.70
CA ARG A 392 2.85 -2.11 -31.20
C ARG A 392 3.44 -2.71 -32.48
N HIS A 393 3.73 -4.00 -32.47
CA HIS A 393 4.39 -4.72 -33.56
C HIS A 393 3.40 -5.33 -34.58
N ARG A 394 2.18 -4.78 -34.71
CA ARG A 394 1.10 -5.32 -35.55
C ARG A 394 1.53 -5.63 -37.00
N VAL A 395 2.38 -4.80 -37.61
CA VAL A 395 2.83 -4.97 -39.00
C VAL A 395 3.77 -6.18 -39.16
N PRO A 396 4.94 -6.27 -38.47
CA PRO A 396 5.78 -7.46 -38.55
C PRO A 396 5.10 -8.73 -38.00
N VAL A 397 4.21 -8.63 -37.00
CA VAL A 397 3.43 -9.78 -36.51
C VAL A 397 2.49 -10.32 -37.60
N VAL A 398 1.70 -9.48 -38.26
CA VAL A 398 0.83 -9.92 -39.38
C VAL A 398 1.67 -10.46 -40.52
N THR A 399 2.81 -9.82 -40.84
CA THR A 399 3.74 -10.30 -41.88
C THR A 399 4.30 -11.68 -41.54
N ALA A 400 4.71 -11.92 -40.29
CA ALA A 400 5.19 -13.22 -39.84
C ALA A 400 4.09 -14.29 -39.86
N VAL A 401 2.86 -13.96 -39.44
CA VAL A 401 1.72 -14.89 -39.51
C VAL A 401 1.37 -15.26 -40.96
N VAL A 402 1.39 -14.28 -41.89
CA VAL A 402 1.17 -14.53 -43.32
C VAL A 402 2.29 -15.40 -43.90
N LEU A 403 3.56 -15.11 -43.61
CA LEU A 403 4.69 -15.92 -44.06
C LEU A 403 4.63 -17.35 -43.49
N LEU A 404 4.28 -17.51 -42.22
CA LEU A 404 4.16 -18.82 -41.58
C LEU A 404 2.96 -19.61 -42.13
N GLY A 405 1.86 -18.93 -42.50
CA GLY A 405 0.75 -19.52 -43.27
C GLY A 405 1.17 -19.96 -44.67
N VAL A 406 1.94 -19.16 -45.41
CA VAL A 406 2.50 -19.54 -46.72
C VAL A 406 3.45 -20.73 -46.59
N CYS A 407 4.32 -20.75 -45.59
CA CYS A 407 5.20 -21.89 -45.30
C CYS A 407 4.42 -23.14 -44.90
N LEU A 408 3.34 -23.02 -44.13
CA LEU A 408 2.46 -24.14 -43.77
C LEU A 408 1.75 -24.71 -45.01
N VAL A 409 1.20 -23.86 -45.87
CA VAL A 409 0.59 -24.27 -47.15
C VAL A 409 1.63 -24.97 -48.01
N ALA A 410 2.83 -24.38 -48.18
CA ALA A 410 3.93 -24.96 -48.94
C ALA A 410 4.39 -26.32 -48.36
N MET A 411 4.43 -26.48 -47.03
CA MET A 411 4.77 -27.74 -46.38
C MET A 411 3.69 -28.80 -46.61
N VAL A 412 2.41 -28.44 -46.49
CA VAL A 412 1.27 -29.35 -46.73
C VAL A 412 1.21 -29.78 -48.19
N THR A 413 1.41 -28.86 -49.15
CA THR A 413 1.47 -29.22 -50.58
C THR A 413 2.70 -30.06 -50.90
N SER A 414 3.87 -29.76 -50.32
CA SER A 414 5.08 -30.56 -50.52
C SER A 414 4.93 -31.98 -49.95
N LEU A 415 4.30 -32.13 -48.78
CA LEU A 415 3.99 -33.43 -48.19
C LEU A 415 2.95 -34.20 -49.03
N ALA A 416 1.97 -33.52 -49.61
CA ALA A 416 0.98 -34.14 -50.51
C ALA A 416 1.64 -34.63 -51.82
N LEU A 417 2.47 -33.80 -52.45
CA LEU A 417 3.23 -34.17 -53.66
C LEU A 417 4.23 -35.31 -53.38
N TRP A 418 4.93 -35.26 -52.24
CA TRP A 418 5.83 -36.35 -51.81
C TRP A 418 5.07 -37.66 -51.56
N ARG A 419 3.88 -37.61 -50.94
CA ARG A 419 3.01 -38.78 -50.77
C ARG A 419 2.53 -39.34 -52.12
N GLN A 420 2.17 -38.49 -53.09
CA GLN A 420 1.81 -38.92 -54.44
C GLN A 420 2.98 -39.58 -55.17
N ALA A 421 4.18 -38.98 -55.11
CA ALA A 421 5.40 -39.56 -55.69
C ALA A 421 5.77 -40.89 -55.03
N ALA A 422 5.74 -40.98 -53.70
CA ALA A 422 6.00 -42.22 -52.97
C ALA A 422 4.96 -43.33 -53.27
N GLN A 423 3.70 -42.97 -53.53
CA GLN A 423 2.69 -43.91 -54.00
C GLN A 423 2.94 -44.35 -55.46
N ALA A 424 3.42 -43.46 -56.33
CA ALA A 424 3.78 -43.81 -57.71
C ALA A 424 4.98 -44.76 -57.76
N GLU A 425 6.04 -44.53 -56.96
CA GLU A 425 7.18 -45.44 -56.87
C GLU A 425 6.80 -46.80 -56.25
N ARG A 426 5.90 -46.82 -55.25
CA ARG A 426 5.36 -48.10 -54.73
C ARG A 426 4.60 -48.88 -55.80
N ARG A 427 3.74 -48.23 -56.58
CA ARG A 427 3.03 -48.88 -57.70
C ARG A 427 3.97 -49.42 -58.77
N LYS A 428 5.05 -48.68 -59.11
CA LYS A 428 6.11 -49.19 -59.99
C LYS A 428 6.80 -50.42 -59.40
N ALA A 429 7.14 -50.39 -58.11
CA ALA A 429 7.76 -51.52 -57.44
C ALA A 429 6.84 -52.74 -57.37
N GLU A 430 5.55 -52.56 -57.10
CA GLU A 430 4.49 -53.59 -57.12
C GLU A 430 4.31 -54.18 -58.53
N LEU A 431 4.32 -53.36 -59.58
CA LEU A 431 4.31 -53.83 -60.97
C LEU A 431 5.58 -54.62 -61.32
N LEU A 432 6.75 -54.15 -60.90
CA LEU A 432 8.02 -54.83 -61.15
C LEU A 432 8.13 -56.16 -60.40
N THR A 433 7.64 -56.27 -59.16
CA THR A 433 7.61 -57.56 -58.43
C THR A 433 6.54 -58.50 -58.97
N ALA A 434 5.39 -58.01 -59.44
CA ALA A 434 4.40 -58.84 -60.13
C ALA A 434 4.96 -59.40 -61.45
N VAL A 435 5.67 -58.58 -62.24
CA VAL A 435 6.37 -59.02 -63.46
C VAL A 435 7.48 -60.02 -63.13
N ALA A 436 8.30 -59.76 -62.11
CA ALA A 436 9.36 -60.67 -61.68
C ALA A 436 8.79 -62.03 -61.22
N ALA A 437 7.77 -62.04 -60.37
CA ALA A 437 7.11 -63.29 -59.93
C ALA A 437 6.47 -64.06 -61.10
N THR A 438 5.94 -63.35 -62.11
CA THR A 438 5.42 -63.98 -63.34
C THR A 438 6.56 -64.60 -64.16
N MET A 439 7.73 -63.95 -64.23
CA MET A 439 8.91 -64.51 -64.90
C MET A 439 9.52 -65.69 -64.13
N ASP A 440 9.64 -65.62 -62.80
CA ASP A 440 10.14 -66.71 -61.96
C ASP A 440 9.23 -67.95 -62.00
N ALA A 441 7.91 -67.77 -62.19
CA ALA A 441 7.00 -68.88 -62.43
C ALA A 441 7.17 -69.53 -63.82
N ILE A 442 7.71 -68.79 -64.80
CA ILE A 442 7.82 -69.20 -66.21
C ILE A 442 9.22 -69.75 -66.53
N CYS A 443 10.30 -69.17 -65.99
CA CYS A 443 11.68 -69.57 -66.27
C CYS A 443 11.97 -71.06 -66.04
N PRO A 444 11.52 -71.71 -64.94
CA PRO A 444 11.68 -73.16 -64.75
C PRO A 444 10.99 -74.01 -65.83
N MET A 445 9.92 -73.49 -66.45
CA MET A 445 9.21 -74.18 -67.54
C MET A 445 9.93 -74.10 -68.89
N LEU A 446 10.98 -73.27 -69.00
CA LEU A 446 11.82 -73.08 -70.18
C LEU A 446 13.15 -73.86 -70.12
N ASP A 447 13.56 -74.36 -68.95
CA ASP A 447 14.79 -75.14 -68.77
C ASP A 447 14.71 -76.50 -69.50
N PRO A 448 15.64 -76.87 -70.39
CA PRO A 448 15.65 -78.19 -71.05
C PRO A 448 15.97 -79.39 -70.14
N ALA A 449 16.42 -79.18 -68.90
CA ALA A 449 16.72 -80.24 -67.93
C ALA A 449 15.57 -80.53 -66.94
N ALA A 450 14.49 -79.74 -66.95
CA ALA A 450 13.37 -79.91 -66.03
C ALA A 450 12.49 -81.13 -66.42
N ASN A 451 12.52 -82.17 -65.58
CA ASN A 451 11.69 -83.36 -65.76
C ASN A 451 10.27 -83.14 -65.18
N ILE A 452 9.26 -82.99 -66.05
CA ILE A 452 7.88 -82.61 -65.66
C ILE A 452 6.95 -83.83 -65.79
N GLU A 453 6.60 -84.45 -64.66
CA GLU A 453 5.64 -85.56 -64.60
C GLU A 453 4.16 -85.09 -64.64
N PRO A 454 3.22 -85.97 -65.04
CA PRO A 454 2.03 -85.52 -65.76
C PRO A 454 0.79 -85.19 -64.89
N ASP A 455 0.70 -83.95 -64.41
CA ASP A 455 -0.61 -83.26 -64.31
C ASP A 455 -0.67 -82.06 -65.28
N ARG A 456 -0.60 -82.43 -66.58
CA ARG A 456 -0.71 -81.53 -67.75
C ARG A 456 -1.89 -80.55 -67.63
N ASN A 457 -2.99 -80.93 -66.97
CA ASN A 457 -4.21 -80.12 -66.89
C ASN A 457 -4.28 -79.21 -65.66
N LYS A 458 -3.45 -79.39 -64.64
CA LYS A 458 -3.46 -78.56 -63.41
C LYS A 458 -2.42 -77.46 -63.44
N VAL A 459 -1.21 -77.75 -63.94
CA VAL A 459 -0.16 -76.73 -64.18
C VAL A 459 -0.68 -75.67 -65.16
N VAL A 460 -1.28 -76.09 -66.29
CA VAL A 460 -1.83 -75.18 -67.30
C VAL A 460 -2.98 -74.34 -66.75
N ARG A 461 -3.88 -74.90 -65.92
CA ARG A 461 -4.96 -74.11 -65.31
C ARG A 461 -4.45 -73.12 -64.25
N ALA A 462 -3.42 -73.46 -63.49
CA ALA A 462 -2.81 -72.54 -62.53
C ALA A 462 -2.10 -71.38 -63.24
N ALA A 463 -1.23 -71.68 -64.21
CA ALA A 463 -0.54 -70.67 -65.02
C ALA A 463 -1.52 -69.78 -65.79
N ARG A 464 -2.59 -70.37 -66.35
CA ARG A 464 -3.65 -69.64 -67.05
C ARG A 464 -4.46 -68.73 -66.13
N ALA A 465 -4.86 -69.19 -64.94
CA ALA A 465 -5.62 -68.38 -63.99
C ALA A 465 -4.81 -67.16 -63.50
N ALA A 466 -3.53 -67.35 -63.21
CA ALA A 466 -2.61 -66.26 -62.89
C ALA A 466 -2.39 -65.32 -64.09
N ALA A 467 -2.30 -65.84 -65.31
CA ALA A 467 -2.00 -65.04 -66.50
C ALA A 467 -3.20 -64.24 -67.06
N GLU A 468 -4.41 -64.81 -67.06
CA GLU A 468 -5.59 -64.17 -67.68
C GLU A 468 -6.24 -63.11 -66.77
N GLN A 469 -6.09 -63.19 -65.44
CA GLN A 469 -6.89 -62.37 -64.52
C GLN A 469 -6.24 -61.01 -64.16
N ASP A 470 -4.90 -60.92 -64.06
CA ASP A 470 -4.21 -59.67 -63.67
C ASP A 470 -3.51 -58.94 -64.84
N LEU A 471 -2.92 -59.66 -65.80
CA LEU A 471 -2.03 -59.02 -66.78
C LEU A 471 -2.73 -58.13 -67.82
N ALA A 472 -4.03 -58.27 -68.04
CA ALA A 472 -4.78 -57.40 -68.96
C ALA A 472 -4.68 -55.90 -68.60
N ARG A 473 -4.43 -55.58 -67.32
CA ARG A 473 -4.13 -54.23 -66.87
C ARG A 473 -2.66 -53.87 -67.10
N CYS A 474 -1.73 -54.74 -66.71
CA CYS A 474 -0.29 -54.52 -66.82
C CYS A 474 0.18 -54.32 -68.28
N PHE A 475 -0.43 -55.03 -69.24
CA PHE A 475 -0.16 -54.86 -70.67
C PHE A 475 -0.49 -53.45 -71.19
N SER A 476 -1.48 -52.76 -70.60
CA SER A 476 -1.82 -51.38 -70.98
C SER A 476 -0.85 -50.33 -70.47
N GLU A 477 -0.02 -50.66 -69.47
CA GLU A 477 0.95 -49.74 -68.85
C GLU A 477 2.40 -49.99 -69.35
N VAL A 478 2.71 -51.17 -69.91
CA VAL A 478 4.04 -51.54 -70.44
C VAL A 478 3.91 -52.33 -71.76
N PRO A 479 4.02 -51.70 -72.95
CA PRO A 479 3.73 -52.34 -74.25
C PRO A 479 4.44 -53.68 -74.51
N GLY A 480 5.78 -53.71 -74.39
CA GLY A 480 6.56 -54.93 -74.62
C GLY A 480 6.44 -56.04 -73.57
N LEU A 481 5.66 -55.84 -72.50
CA LEU A 481 5.36 -56.91 -71.55
C LEU A 481 4.46 -57.99 -72.18
N GLU A 482 3.42 -57.58 -72.94
CA GLU A 482 2.52 -58.54 -73.61
C GLU A 482 3.27 -59.36 -74.66
N ALA A 483 4.11 -58.69 -75.45
CA ALA A 483 4.98 -59.30 -76.46
C ALA A 483 5.89 -60.40 -75.90
N ASN A 484 6.40 -60.23 -74.67
CA ASN A 484 7.28 -61.18 -74.00
C ASN A 484 6.52 -62.32 -73.31
N VAL A 485 5.42 -62.02 -72.63
CA VAL A 485 4.58 -63.05 -71.98
C VAL A 485 3.96 -63.99 -73.02
N ARG A 486 3.45 -63.47 -74.15
CA ARG A 486 2.91 -64.32 -75.23
C ARG A 486 3.97 -65.22 -75.88
N PHE A 487 5.19 -64.71 -76.09
CA PHE A 487 6.29 -65.54 -76.59
C PHE A 487 6.65 -66.68 -75.63
N ALA A 488 6.65 -66.41 -74.32
CA ALA A 488 6.89 -67.44 -73.30
C ALA A 488 5.73 -68.45 -73.23
N LEU A 489 4.47 -67.99 -73.27
CA LEU A 489 3.29 -68.86 -73.34
C LEU A 489 3.34 -69.76 -74.58
N ALA A 490 3.70 -69.25 -75.75
CA ALA A 490 3.90 -70.05 -76.95
C ALA A 490 4.97 -71.14 -76.76
N ALA A 491 6.10 -70.81 -76.13
CA ALA A 491 7.18 -71.77 -75.86
C ALA A 491 6.76 -72.87 -74.87
N VAL A 492 6.03 -72.51 -73.82
CA VAL A 492 5.46 -73.47 -72.85
C VAL A 492 4.37 -74.32 -73.49
N SER A 493 3.44 -73.73 -74.25
CA SER A 493 2.41 -74.44 -75.03
C SER A 493 3.02 -75.45 -76.00
N THR A 494 4.14 -75.12 -76.64
CA THR A 494 4.91 -76.05 -77.49
C THR A 494 5.38 -77.28 -76.70
N ARG A 495 5.92 -77.08 -75.48
CA ARG A 495 6.44 -78.16 -74.63
C ARG A 495 5.35 -79.07 -74.07
N ILE A 496 4.20 -78.52 -73.67
CA ILE A 496 3.08 -79.32 -73.17
C ILE A 496 2.31 -80.06 -74.27
N GLY A 497 2.54 -79.74 -75.55
CA GLY A 497 1.88 -80.37 -76.71
C GLY A 497 0.54 -79.74 -77.12
N ASP A 498 0.23 -78.53 -76.66
CA ASP A 498 -0.96 -77.78 -77.08
C ASP A 498 -0.58 -76.90 -78.29
N PHE A 499 -0.36 -77.55 -79.43
CA PHE A 499 0.28 -76.92 -80.58
C PHE A 499 -0.58 -75.84 -81.25
N GLU A 500 -1.91 -75.96 -81.22
CA GLU A 500 -2.84 -74.93 -81.70
C GLU A 500 -2.74 -73.64 -80.87
N ARG A 501 -2.71 -73.74 -79.54
CA ARG A 501 -2.45 -72.57 -78.69
C ARG A 501 -1.03 -72.04 -78.82
N ALA A 502 -0.05 -72.93 -78.95
CA ALA A 502 1.34 -72.55 -79.19
C ALA A 502 1.47 -71.70 -80.46
N LYS A 503 0.78 -72.09 -81.55
CA LYS A 503 0.72 -71.35 -82.80
C LYS A 503 0.06 -69.98 -82.61
N SER A 504 -1.15 -69.94 -82.04
CA SER A 504 -1.91 -68.69 -81.82
C SER A 504 -1.13 -67.65 -80.99
N GLU A 505 -0.53 -68.07 -79.88
CA GLU A 505 0.29 -67.17 -79.05
C GLU A 505 1.63 -66.79 -79.72
N ALA A 506 2.23 -67.68 -80.53
CA ALA A 506 3.40 -67.33 -81.32
C ALA A 506 3.09 -66.27 -82.39
N GLU A 507 2.00 -66.43 -83.13
CA GLU A 507 1.53 -65.47 -84.14
C GLU A 507 1.25 -64.09 -83.51
N ARG A 508 0.58 -64.07 -82.35
CA ARG A 508 0.29 -62.83 -81.63
C ARG A 508 1.52 -62.18 -81.00
N ALA A 509 2.49 -62.97 -80.52
CA ALA A 509 3.80 -62.46 -80.11
C ALA A 509 4.61 -61.91 -81.29
N ILE A 510 4.52 -62.53 -82.47
CA ILE A 510 5.16 -62.03 -83.70
C ILE A 510 4.57 -60.67 -84.10
N ALA A 511 3.24 -60.51 -84.04
CA ALA A 511 2.57 -59.26 -84.38
C ALA A 511 3.07 -58.11 -83.49
N LEU A 512 2.93 -58.24 -82.16
CA LEU A 512 3.33 -57.21 -81.18
C LEU A 512 4.83 -56.87 -81.29
N ARG A 513 5.72 -57.87 -81.39
CA ARG A 513 7.17 -57.63 -81.55
C ARG A 513 7.54 -57.00 -82.90
N SER A 514 6.75 -57.23 -83.95
CA SER A 514 6.96 -56.61 -85.26
C SER A 514 6.47 -55.16 -85.32
N GLU A 515 5.51 -54.80 -84.47
CA GLU A 515 4.98 -53.45 -84.31
C GLU A 515 5.89 -52.59 -83.41
N GLU A 516 6.34 -53.14 -82.27
CA GLU A 516 7.18 -52.41 -81.29
C GLU A 516 8.66 -52.31 -81.71
N PHE A 517 9.26 -53.40 -82.21
CA PHE A 517 10.70 -53.47 -82.54
C PHE A 517 10.99 -53.55 -84.05
N GLY A 518 9.95 -53.60 -84.89
CA GLY A 518 10.07 -53.79 -86.33
C GLY A 518 10.17 -55.27 -86.75
N ALA A 519 9.63 -55.59 -87.92
CA ALA A 519 9.44 -56.97 -88.39
C ALA A 519 10.71 -57.81 -88.65
N GLN A 520 11.90 -57.20 -88.61
CA GLN A 520 13.21 -57.88 -88.73
C GLN A 520 14.05 -57.85 -87.43
N SER A 521 13.48 -57.40 -86.30
CA SER A 521 14.14 -57.45 -84.99
C SER A 521 14.53 -58.89 -84.60
N ILE A 522 15.54 -59.03 -83.76
CA ILE A 522 16.02 -60.34 -83.27
C ILE A 522 14.88 -61.05 -82.51
N GLU A 523 14.09 -60.26 -81.80
CA GLU A 523 12.94 -60.63 -80.98
C GLU A 523 11.77 -61.15 -81.82
N ALA A 524 11.45 -60.48 -82.93
CA ALA A 524 10.43 -60.93 -83.88
C ALA A 524 10.90 -62.13 -84.71
N VAL A 525 12.19 -62.18 -85.08
CA VAL A 525 12.79 -63.34 -85.78
C VAL A 525 12.85 -64.57 -84.88
N ALA A 526 13.12 -64.41 -83.57
CA ALA A 526 13.05 -65.49 -82.59
C ALA A 526 11.63 -66.06 -82.47
N ALA A 527 10.61 -65.18 -82.43
CA ALA A 527 9.21 -65.61 -82.41
C ALA A 527 8.80 -66.34 -83.72
N LYS A 528 9.24 -65.86 -84.89
CA LYS A 528 9.04 -66.54 -86.19
C LYS A 528 9.72 -67.93 -86.23
N ARG A 529 10.92 -68.07 -85.65
CA ARG A 529 11.60 -69.37 -85.50
C ARG A 529 10.87 -70.35 -84.58
N LEU A 530 10.23 -69.85 -83.51
CA LEU A 530 9.41 -70.67 -82.63
C LEU A 530 8.15 -71.18 -83.35
N LEU A 531 7.44 -70.32 -84.06
CA LEU A 531 6.28 -70.70 -84.89
C LEU A 531 6.63 -71.78 -85.92
N MET A 532 7.71 -71.60 -86.69
CA MET A 532 8.17 -72.60 -87.66
C MET A 532 8.50 -73.96 -87.02
N ARG A 533 8.96 -73.98 -85.76
CA ARG A 533 9.16 -75.24 -84.99
C ARG A 533 7.84 -75.87 -84.57
N ILE A 534 6.86 -75.07 -84.10
CA ILE A 534 5.53 -75.56 -83.72
C ILE A 534 4.85 -76.25 -84.92
N GLU A 535 4.86 -75.61 -86.09
CA GLU A 535 4.27 -76.19 -87.30
C GLU A 535 4.99 -77.46 -87.77
N ALA A 536 6.29 -77.58 -87.54
CA ALA A 536 7.03 -78.82 -87.80
C ALA A 536 6.66 -79.95 -86.83
N TRP A 537 6.34 -79.61 -85.57
CA TRP A 537 5.88 -80.57 -84.57
C TRP A 537 4.45 -81.06 -84.79
N ILE A 538 3.52 -80.19 -85.22
CA ILE A 538 2.15 -80.59 -85.61
C ILE A 538 2.22 -81.71 -86.67
N ARG A 539 2.95 -81.46 -87.75
CA ARG A 539 3.16 -82.42 -88.87
C ARG A 539 3.87 -83.73 -88.46
N HIS A 540 4.49 -83.78 -87.29
CA HIS A 540 5.14 -84.98 -86.78
C HIS A 540 4.23 -85.76 -85.82
N TYR A 541 3.51 -85.06 -84.92
CA TYR A 541 2.64 -85.70 -83.93
C TYR A 541 1.42 -86.41 -84.57
N GLU A 542 0.93 -85.91 -85.70
CA GLU A 542 -0.08 -86.59 -86.53
C GLU A 542 0.39 -87.95 -87.11
N SER A 543 1.70 -88.23 -87.09
CA SER A 543 2.26 -89.51 -87.55
C SER A 543 2.53 -90.54 -86.43
N GLU A 544 2.60 -90.10 -85.17
CA GLU A 544 2.99 -90.97 -84.04
C GLU A 544 1.81 -91.51 -83.22
N SER A 545 0.59 -90.97 -83.36
CA SER A 545 -0.59 -91.38 -82.57
C SER A 545 -1.13 -92.80 -82.88
N LEU A 546 -0.38 -93.60 -83.63
CA LEU A 546 -0.61 -95.03 -83.90
C LEU A 546 0.27 -95.94 -83.03
N GLY A 547 1.23 -95.39 -82.28
CA GLY A 547 2.21 -96.13 -81.47
C GLY A 547 1.84 -96.27 -80.00
N SER A 548 1.87 -97.52 -79.51
CA SER A 548 2.11 -97.90 -78.10
C SER A 548 1.39 -97.11 -76.99
N ALA A 549 0.09 -97.36 -76.83
CA ALA A 549 -0.50 -97.34 -75.49
C ALA A 549 -0.12 -98.64 -74.76
N GLN A 550 0.84 -98.61 -73.81
CA GLN A 550 1.10 -99.74 -72.90
C GLN A 550 1.94 -99.37 -71.66
N SER A 551 1.75 -100.16 -70.60
CA SER A 551 2.55 -100.24 -69.35
C SER A 551 2.76 -98.96 -68.52
N ASP A 552 1.73 -98.63 -67.73
CA ASP A 552 1.86 -97.94 -66.45
C ASP A 552 2.57 -98.81 -65.37
N ALA A 553 3.17 -98.11 -64.40
CA ALA A 553 3.26 -98.42 -62.95
C ALA A 553 3.98 -99.69 -62.41
N ARG A 554 4.99 -99.45 -61.55
CA ARG A 554 5.39 -100.12 -60.26
C ARG A 554 6.87 -99.80 -59.97
N SER A 555 7.40 -99.66 -58.75
CA SER A 555 6.92 -99.43 -57.36
C SER A 555 8.16 -99.46 -56.43
N GLY A 556 8.29 -98.83 -55.25
CA GLY A 556 7.41 -98.01 -54.40
C GLY A 556 7.93 -98.05 -52.94
N GLN A 557 7.34 -97.27 -52.00
CA GLN A 557 7.62 -97.26 -50.53
C GLN A 557 9.03 -96.73 -50.11
N ASP A 558 9.30 -96.24 -48.87
CA ASP A 558 8.49 -95.65 -47.78
C ASP A 558 9.43 -94.86 -46.83
N GLY A 559 8.94 -93.91 -46.01
CA GLY A 559 9.76 -93.30 -44.94
C GLY A 559 9.27 -91.97 -44.33
N GLN A 560 8.75 -92.01 -43.10
CA GLN A 560 8.40 -90.85 -42.24
C GLN A 560 9.67 -90.23 -41.59
N GLN A 561 9.75 -89.04 -40.96
CA GLN A 561 8.88 -87.90 -40.59
C GLN A 561 9.83 -86.70 -40.23
N ALA A 562 9.51 -85.42 -39.96
CA ALA A 562 8.32 -84.53 -39.85
C ALA A 562 8.84 -83.05 -39.98
N ARG A 563 8.12 -81.91 -39.83
CA ARG A 563 6.71 -81.55 -39.51
C ARG A 563 6.41 -80.10 -40.02
N SER A 564 5.36 -79.48 -39.46
CA SER A 564 4.84 -78.09 -39.56
C SER A 564 5.84 -76.96 -39.22
N HIS A 565 5.86 -75.77 -39.86
CA HIS A 565 4.78 -74.75 -40.07
C HIS A 565 4.31 -74.06 -38.77
N LEU A 566 3.93 -72.77 -38.69
CA LEU A 566 4.04 -71.56 -39.55
C LEU A 566 3.79 -70.30 -38.64
N GLY A 567 3.99 -69.06 -39.12
CA GLY A 567 3.66 -67.81 -38.38
C GLY A 567 2.18 -67.38 -38.54
N PRO A 568 1.80 -66.07 -38.43
CA PRO A 568 2.63 -64.86 -38.18
C PRO A 568 1.97 -63.78 -37.26
N VAL A 569 2.45 -62.52 -37.34
CA VAL A 569 1.86 -61.21 -36.89
C VAL A 569 2.26 -60.65 -35.50
N GLU A 570 2.43 -59.31 -35.47
CA GLU A 570 2.83 -58.39 -34.37
C GLU A 570 1.66 -58.06 -33.39
N PRO A 571 1.77 -57.11 -32.41
CA PRO A 571 2.93 -56.39 -31.83
C PRO A 571 2.97 -56.41 -30.27
N SER A 572 3.96 -55.77 -29.62
CA SER A 572 3.78 -55.22 -28.25
C SER A 572 4.87 -54.20 -27.82
N LEU A 573 4.46 -53.25 -26.98
CA LEU A 573 5.30 -52.25 -26.31
C LEU A 573 5.94 -52.82 -25.02
N GLN A 574 7.04 -52.22 -24.54
CA GLN A 574 7.54 -52.45 -23.17
C GLN A 574 8.04 -51.18 -22.46
N LYS A 575 7.54 -50.99 -21.23
CA LYS A 575 8.08 -50.23 -20.07
C LYS A 575 8.62 -48.79 -20.25
N ALA A 576 7.98 -47.83 -19.57
CA ALA A 576 8.44 -47.26 -18.27
C ALA A 576 8.04 -45.78 -18.08
N ILE A 577 7.37 -45.44 -16.97
CA ILE A 577 7.19 -44.06 -16.45
C ILE A 577 7.23 -44.10 -14.90
N ALA A 578 7.80 -43.08 -14.27
CA ALA A 578 7.85 -42.90 -12.80
C ALA A 578 6.77 -41.91 -12.31
N GLY A 579 6.40 -41.99 -11.02
CA GLY A 579 5.33 -41.20 -10.41
C GLY A 579 5.80 -40.00 -9.57
N ARG A 580 5.01 -38.91 -9.60
CA ARG A 580 5.17 -37.72 -8.75
C ARG A 580 3.88 -37.50 -7.97
N TYR A 581 3.97 -37.35 -6.66
CA TYR A 581 2.82 -37.17 -5.77
C TYR A 581 2.81 -35.76 -5.16
N VAL A 582 1.61 -35.24 -4.86
CA VAL A 582 1.41 -33.92 -4.25
C VAL A 582 0.30 -34.03 -3.21
N ASP A 583 0.49 -33.46 -2.01
CA ASP A 583 -0.52 -33.45 -0.95
C ASP A 583 -1.46 -32.23 -1.00
N GLN A 584 -2.46 -32.19 -0.11
CA GLN A 584 -3.44 -31.09 -0.06
C GLN A 584 -2.87 -29.76 0.49
N ALA A 585 -1.62 -29.74 0.95
CA ALA A 585 -0.88 -28.52 1.33
C ALA A 585 0.12 -28.07 0.25
N GLY A 586 0.25 -28.82 -0.86
CA GLY A 586 1.13 -28.51 -1.99
C GLY A 586 2.54 -29.11 -1.89
N ALA A 587 2.84 -29.92 -0.88
CA ALA A 587 4.15 -30.58 -0.78
C ALA A 587 4.29 -31.64 -1.88
N THR A 588 5.38 -31.58 -2.65
CA THR A 588 5.69 -32.54 -3.72
C THR A 588 6.59 -33.65 -3.19
N LEU A 589 6.28 -34.91 -3.54
CA LEU A 589 7.13 -36.08 -3.36
C LEU A 589 7.59 -36.62 -4.73
N LEU A 590 8.88 -36.96 -4.85
CA LEU A 590 9.49 -37.63 -5.99
C LEU A 590 10.23 -38.89 -5.53
N ILE A 591 10.15 -39.96 -6.31
CA ILE A 591 10.84 -41.23 -6.05
C ILE A 591 11.44 -41.73 -7.38
N GLU A 592 12.77 -41.90 -7.41
CA GLU A 592 13.50 -42.40 -8.57
C GLU A 592 14.16 -43.77 -8.25
N PRO A 593 14.16 -44.74 -9.18
CA PRO A 593 14.73 -46.07 -8.95
C PRO A 593 16.26 -46.10 -9.18
N ALA A 594 17.02 -46.47 -8.15
CA ALA A 594 18.50 -46.41 -8.16
C ALA A 594 19.18 -47.76 -7.85
N GLY A 595 19.04 -48.74 -8.74
CA GLY A 595 19.79 -50.02 -8.69
C GLY A 595 19.25 -51.06 -7.69
N GLU A 596 20.08 -52.06 -7.38
CA GLU A 596 19.70 -53.24 -6.58
C GLU A 596 19.79 -53.04 -5.05
N GLU A 597 20.15 -51.85 -4.56
CA GLU A 597 19.96 -51.46 -3.15
C GLU A 597 18.89 -50.36 -3.04
N LEU A 598 17.87 -50.58 -2.19
CA LEU A 598 16.75 -49.65 -1.98
C LEU A 598 17.17 -48.37 -1.23
N ARG A 599 17.73 -47.40 -1.97
CA ARG A 599 17.97 -46.02 -1.49
C ARG A 599 16.94 -45.06 -2.06
N ALA A 600 15.76 -44.98 -1.44
CA ALA A 600 14.78 -43.96 -1.75
C ALA A 600 15.26 -42.58 -1.26
N GLN A 601 15.54 -41.65 -2.18
CA GLN A 601 15.76 -40.24 -1.84
C GLN A 601 14.42 -39.50 -1.80
N ILE A 602 13.94 -39.21 -0.59
CA ILE A 602 12.76 -38.37 -0.40
C ILE A 602 13.15 -36.90 -0.52
N HIS A 603 12.75 -36.28 -1.62
CA HIS A 603 12.76 -34.81 -1.74
C HIS A 603 11.47 -34.26 -1.14
N TRP A 604 11.61 -33.40 -0.12
CA TRP A 604 10.52 -32.61 0.45
C TRP A 604 10.87 -31.13 0.37
N SER A 605 9.89 -30.29 0.04
CA SER A 605 10.05 -28.84 -0.06
C SER A 605 8.75 -28.16 0.38
N PRO A 606 8.75 -27.40 1.49
CA PRO A 606 7.61 -26.59 1.89
C PRO A 606 7.57 -25.29 1.09
N PRO A 607 6.41 -24.59 1.00
CA PRO A 607 6.22 -23.48 0.06
C PRO A 607 7.21 -22.30 0.17
N ASN A 608 7.92 -22.13 1.29
CA ASN A 608 8.89 -21.05 1.53
C ASN A 608 10.06 -21.52 2.43
N GLY A 609 10.73 -22.63 2.10
CA GLY A 609 11.89 -23.12 2.88
C GLY A 609 12.96 -23.86 2.07
N PRO A 610 14.22 -23.92 2.56
CA PRO A 610 15.32 -24.61 1.88
C PRO A 610 15.16 -26.14 1.88
N VAL A 611 15.75 -26.82 0.89
CA VAL A 611 15.67 -28.27 0.73
C VAL A 611 16.62 -28.99 1.69
N THR A 612 16.08 -29.60 2.75
CA THR A 612 16.82 -30.46 3.67
C THR A 612 16.89 -31.91 3.17
N HIS A 613 18.06 -32.53 3.32
CA HIS A 613 18.26 -33.96 3.07
C HIS A 613 18.27 -34.68 4.43
N ALA A 614 17.41 -35.67 4.63
CA ALA A 614 17.29 -36.41 5.89
C ALA A 614 17.89 -37.83 5.79
N ILE A 615 18.40 -38.35 6.91
CA ILE A 615 18.91 -39.72 7.03
C ILE A 615 17.86 -40.57 7.75
N ILE A 616 17.56 -41.76 7.21
CA ILE A 616 16.63 -42.72 7.80
C ILE A 616 17.25 -43.33 9.07
N VAL A 617 16.52 -43.27 10.18
CA VAL A 617 16.78 -44.07 11.38
C VAL A 617 15.56 -44.97 11.60
N GLN A 618 15.81 -46.28 11.66
CA GLN A 618 14.74 -47.28 11.72
C GLN A 618 14.33 -47.56 13.17
N ASP A 619 13.03 -47.42 13.46
CA ASP A 619 12.45 -47.78 14.75
C ASP A 619 12.04 -49.27 14.79
N PRO A 620 12.18 -49.99 15.92
CA PRO A 620 11.91 -51.43 15.98
C PRO A 620 10.48 -51.86 15.68
N GLU A 621 9.48 -50.98 15.84
CA GLU A 621 8.06 -51.31 15.61
C GLU A 621 7.58 -50.94 14.19
N GLY A 622 8.49 -50.55 13.28
CA GLY A 622 8.23 -50.49 11.84
C GLY A 622 7.55 -49.22 11.32
N GLY A 623 7.34 -48.20 12.16
CA GLY A 623 6.95 -46.87 11.72
C GLY A 623 8.11 -46.10 11.09
N LEU A 624 7.82 -45.26 10.08
CA LEU A 624 8.79 -44.28 9.59
C LEU A 624 8.69 -43.00 10.42
N MET A 625 9.79 -42.59 11.05
CA MET A 625 9.89 -41.36 11.83
C MET A 625 10.82 -40.34 11.16
N PHE A 626 10.49 -39.06 11.35
CA PHE A 626 11.27 -37.92 10.86
C PHE A 626 11.32 -36.82 11.93
N ASP A 627 12.46 -36.12 12.04
CA ASP A 627 12.70 -35.02 12.97
C ASP A 627 13.25 -33.82 12.18
N ASP A 628 12.62 -32.65 12.31
CA ASP A 628 13.04 -31.40 11.64
C ASP A 628 13.93 -30.50 12.53
N GLY A 629 14.26 -30.95 13.75
CA GLY A 629 14.97 -30.18 14.77
C GLY A 629 14.06 -29.43 15.74
N HIS A 630 12.77 -29.26 15.41
CA HIS A 630 11.76 -28.59 16.24
C HIS A 630 10.61 -29.53 16.65
N ALA A 631 10.23 -30.47 15.78
CA ALA A 631 9.22 -31.49 16.02
C ALA A 631 9.61 -32.85 15.41
N THR A 632 9.10 -33.91 16.02
CA THR A 632 9.19 -35.30 15.53
C THR A 632 7.82 -35.75 15.02
N TYR A 633 7.79 -36.50 13.93
CA TYR A 633 6.59 -36.94 13.22
C TYR A 633 6.65 -38.44 12.94
N THR A 634 5.49 -39.11 12.94
CA THR A 634 5.37 -40.55 12.67
C THR A 634 4.42 -40.78 11.48
N VAL A 635 4.82 -41.61 10.52
CA VAL A 635 4.07 -41.86 9.27
C VAL A 635 3.86 -43.36 9.07
N ALA A 636 2.63 -43.74 8.69
CA ALA A 636 2.24 -45.11 8.37
C ALA A 636 1.98 -45.30 6.87
N VAL A 637 2.33 -46.50 6.39
CA VAL A 637 2.08 -46.96 5.01
C VAL A 637 0.94 -47.97 5.06
N HIS A 638 -0.17 -47.65 4.41
CA HIS A 638 -1.27 -48.60 4.19
C HIS A 638 -0.99 -49.40 2.93
N LYS A 639 -1.28 -50.70 3.01
CA LYS A 639 -1.09 -51.66 1.92
C LYS A 639 -2.42 -52.18 1.42
N ASP A 640 -2.46 -52.52 0.14
CA ASP A 640 -3.58 -53.26 -0.45
C ASP A 640 -3.61 -54.74 0.00
N ALA A 641 -4.60 -55.49 -0.49
CA ALA A 641 -4.82 -56.89 -0.13
C ALA A 641 -3.70 -57.85 -0.61
N ASP A 642 -2.92 -57.45 -1.62
CA ASP A 642 -1.80 -58.23 -2.16
C ASP A 642 -0.43 -57.78 -1.58
N GLY A 643 -0.43 -56.75 -0.72
CA GLY A 643 0.72 -56.32 0.07
C GLY A 643 1.57 -55.19 -0.53
N ALA A 644 1.11 -54.57 -1.62
CA ALA A 644 1.73 -53.38 -2.22
C ALA A 644 1.28 -52.10 -1.48
N PRO A 645 2.14 -51.06 -1.39
CA PRO A 645 1.80 -49.81 -0.72
C PRO A 645 0.86 -48.95 -1.57
N ASP A 646 -0.31 -48.61 -1.02
CA ASP A 646 -1.39 -47.92 -1.74
C ASP A 646 -1.54 -46.45 -1.27
N THR A 647 -1.51 -46.21 0.05
CA THR A 647 -1.62 -44.85 0.62
C THR A 647 -0.72 -44.62 1.84
N LEU A 648 -0.39 -43.35 2.11
CA LEU A 648 0.45 -42.88 3.21
C LEU A 648 -0.36 -41.95 4.13
N SER A 649 -0.19 -42.08 5.46
CA SER A 649 -0.88 -41.23 6.43
C SER A 649 0.04 -40.81 7.57
N ILE A 650 0.03 -39.52 7.93
CA ILE A 650 0.75 -38.99 9.11
C ILE A 650 -0.10 -39.28 10.35
N LEU A 651 0.48 -39.97 11.35
CA LEU A 651 -0.23 -40.38 12.56
C LEU A 651 -0.11 -39.37 13.71
N THR A 652 1.07 -38.76 13.88
CA THR A 652 1.37 -37.91 15.05
C THR A 652 2.45 -36.86 14.75
N ARG A 653 2.42 -35.75 15.51
CA ARG A 653 3.40 -34.66 15.50
C ARG A 653 3.65 -34.17 16.93
N THR A 654 4.91 -34.10 17.35
CA THR A 654 5.29 -33.81 18.74
C THR A 654 6.42 -32.77 18.82
N TYR A 655 6.22 -31.66 19.52
CA TYR A 655 7.21 -30.59 19.68
C TYR A 655 8.12 -30.78 20.91
N ARG A 656 9.38 -30.32 20.85
CA ARG A 656 10.29 -30.32 22.00
C ARG A 656 10.06 -29.09 22.91
N ARG A 657 10.03 -29.30 24.23
CA ARG A 657 9.89 -28.25 25.25
C ARG A 657 11.27 -27.80 25.76
N VAL A 658 11.57 -26.51 25.70
CA VAL A 658 12.85 -25.96 26.18
C VAL A 658 12.82 -25.82 27.71
N GLN A 659 13.66 -26.58 28.41
CA GLN A 659 14.10 -26.23 29.77
C GLN A 659 15.43 -25.46 29.69
N LYS A 660 15.54 -24.31 30.35
CA LYS A 660 16.82 -23.64 30.59
C LYS A 660 17.43 -24.16 31.89
N SER A 661 18.60 -24.78 31.81
CA SER A 661 19.48 -24.98 32.95
C SER A 661 20.24 -23.68 33.25
N GLY A 662 20.19 -23.23 34.50
CA GLY A 662 20.96 -22.09 35.00
C GLY A 662 21.93 -22.53 36.10
N SER A 663 23.23 -22.39 35.88
CA SER A 663 24.27 -22.75 36.85
C SER A 663 24.42 -21.69 37.94
N ALA A 664 24.54 -22.11 39.20
CA ALA A 664 24.69 -21.20 40.34
C ALA A 664 26.11 -20.63 40.49
N SER A 665 26.22 -19.34 40.88
CA SER A 665 27.45 -18.78 41.43
C SER A 665 27.20 -17.72 42.52
N LYS A 666 27.41 -18.14 43.78
CA LYS A 666 27.87 -17.38 44.97
C LYS A 666 27.50 -15.89 45.10
N ALA A 667 26.72 -15.57 46.13
CA ALA A 667 26.70 -14.26 46.78
C ALA A 667 27.88 -14.07 47.76
N PRO A 668 28.19 -12.81 48.15
CA PRO A 668 28.84 -12.53 49.42
C PRO A 668 28.14 -11.44 50.28
N GLY A 669 27.81 -11.80 51.52
CA GLY A 669 28.21 -11.05 52.72
C GLY A 669 27.61 -9.67 53.07
N ALA A 670 26.66 -9.70 54.02
CA ALA A 670 26.49 -8.78 55.17
C ALA A 670 26.15 -7.29 54.87
N LEU A 671 25.51 -6.50 55.77
CA LEU A 671 25.54 -6.42 57.24
C LEU A 671 24.19 -5.89 57.79
N ALA A 672 23.96 -5.95 59.11
CA ALA A 672 22.72 -5.46 59.73
C ALA A 672 22.97 -4.53 60.95
N VAL A 673 22.36 -3.35 60.93
CA VAL A 673 22.17 -2.36 62.01
C VAL A 673 20.93 -1.53 61.65
N GLY A 674 20.02 -1.10 62.52
CA GLY A 674 19.83 -1.35 63.97
C GLY A 674 19.22 -0.12 64.68
N ALA A 675 18.26 -0.34 65.60
CA ALA A 675 17.68 0.65 66.54
C ALA A 675 16.79 1.78 65.94
N THR A 676 15.86 2.49 66.63
CA THR A 676 15.11 2.24 67.89
C THR A 676 13.86 3.16 68.03
N SER A 677 12.76 2.60 68.57
CA SER A 677 11.84 3.20 69.58
C SER A 677 10.94 4.45 69.36
N ARG A 678 9.65 4.24 69.70
CA ARG A 678 8.75 5.07 70.57
C ARG A 678 7.92 6.23 69.97
N PRO A 679 6.79 6.65 70.63
CA PRO A 679 5.53 6.86 69.90
C PRO A 679 4.74 8.17 70.23
N THR A 680 3.51 8.25 69.68
CA THR A 680 2.37 9.16 70.02
C THR A 680 2.52 10.65 69.65
N PRO A 681 1.43 11.43 69.42
CA PRO A 681 0.02 11.18 69.81
C PRO A 681 -1.03 11.20 68.67
N LYS A 682 -2.28 10.84 69.05
CA LYS A 682 -3.51 11.01 68.26
C LYS A 682 -4.08 12.44 68.41
N PRO A 683 -4.59 13.07 67.34
CA PRO A 683 -5.74 13.98 67.40
C PRO A 683 -7.06 13.21 67.61
N ALA A 684 -8.12 13.89 68.05
CA ALA A 684 -9.41 13.28 68.34
C ALA A 684 -10.29 13.10 67.08
N SER A 685 -11.22 12.15 67.15
CA SER A 685 -12.21 11.85 66.11
C SER A 685 -13.42 12.78 66.17
N ALA A 686 -13.84 13.30 65.01
CA ALA A 686 -15.25 13.58 64.72
C ALA A 686 -15.77 12.48 63.77
N SER A 687 -17.04 12.09 63.90
CA SER A 687 -17.56 10.84 63.33
C SER A 687 -18.26 11.02 61.97
N ALA A 688 -17.81 10.25 60.98
CA ALA A 688 -18.63 9.78 59.87
C ALA A 688 -18.65 8.23 59.92
N GLU A 689 -19.74 7.59 59.48
CA GLU A 689 -20.03 6.21 59.85
C GLU A 689 -19.59 5.14 58.83
N GLY A 690 -19.15 3.99 59.33
CA GLY A 690 -19.66 2.70 58.84
C GLY A 690 -18.95 2.00 57.68
N ARG A 691 -18.16 2.67 56.82
CA ARG A 691 -17.32 1.97 55.81
C ARG A 691 -15.86 1.86 56.28
N PRO A 692 -15.18 0.72 56.11
CA PRO A 692 -13.72 0.67 56.22
C PRO A 692 -13.10 1.54 55.10
N PRO A 693 -11.88 2.07 55.29
CA PRO A 693 -11.18 2.72 54.19
C PRO A 693 -11.03 1.72 53.04
N ILE A 694 -11.47 2.12 51.84
CA ILE A 694 -11.24 1.35 50.63
C ILE A 694 -9.72 1.34 50.39
N ASP A 695 -9.18 0.17 50.12
CA ASP A 695 -7.84 0.04 49.57
C ASP A 695 -7.94 0.41 48.08
N ASP A 696 -7.43 1.59 47.71
CA ASP A 696 -7.52 2.13 46.35
C ASP A 696 -6.89 1.22 45.28
N SER A 697 -6.04 0.25 45.66
CA SER A 697 -5.50 -0.74 44.72
C SER A 697 -6.51 -1.83 44.33
N VAL A 698 -7.62 -1.95 45.07
CA VAL A 698 -8.63 -3.00 44.88
C VAL A 698 -9.55 -2.70 43.69
N VAL A 699 -9.71 -3.72 42.85
CA VAL A 699 -10.67 -3.73 41.74
C VAL A 699 -12.11 -3.78 42.28
N VAL A 700 -12.93 -2.81 41.89
CA VAL A 700 -14.36 -2.72 42.22
C VAL A 700 -15.17 -3.06 40.98
N ILE A 701 -16.12 -3.99 41.09
CA ILE A 701 -17.06 -4.37 40.02
C ILE A 701 -18.42 -4.62 40.68
N VAL A 702 -19.42 -3.78 40.39
CA VAL A 702 -20.75 -3.82 41.02
C VAL A 702 -21.85 -3.97 39.98
N GLY A 703 -22.75 -4.93 40.21
CA GLY A 703 -23.93 -5.17 39.36
C GLY A 703 -23.60 -5.65 37.94
N ALA A 704 -24.63 -5.62 37.07
CA ALA A 704 -24.48 -5.98 35.67
C ALA A 704 -23.66 -4.93 34.90
N THR A 705 -23.95 -3.64 35.13
CA THR A 705 -23.27 -2.49 34.51
C THR A 705 -21.76 -2.50 34.78
N GLY A 706 -21.34 -2.65 36.03
CA GLY A 706 -19.92 -2.73 36.38
C GLY A 706 -19.21 -3.92 35.71
N LYS A 707 -19.89 -5.07 35.59
CA LYS A 707 -19.36 -6.25 34.89
C LYS A 707 -19.21 -6.01 33.38
N ALA A 708 -20.20 -5.40 32.73
CA ALA A 708 -20.13 -5.05 31.30
C ALA A 708 -18.99 -4.05 31.02
N ILE A 709 -18.79 -3.08 31.90
CA ILE A 709 -17.69 -2.11 31.82
C ILE A 709 -16.32 -2.80 32.02
N ASN A 710 -16.20 -3.73 32.96
CA ASN A 710 -14.98 -4.53 33.12
C ASN A 710 -14.68 -5.39 31.86
N GLU A 711 -15.70 -6.02 31.28
CA GLU A 711 -15.57 -6.81 30.04
C GLU A 711 -15.15 -5.93 28.84
N LEU A 712 -15.64 -4.67 28.79
CA LEU A 712 -15.21 -3.67 27.82
C LEU A 712 -13.75 -3.22 28.01
N VAL A 713 -13.30 -3.04 29.25
CA VAL A 713 -11.90 -2.65 29.53
C VAL A 713 -10.93 -3.80 29.21
N ALA A 714 -11.33 -5.05 29.45
CA ALA A 714 -10.59 -6.24 29.00
C ALA A 714 -10.59 -6.39 27.45
N GLU A 715 -11.69 -6.07 26.77
CA GLU A 715 -11.71 -5.96 25.30
C GLU A 715 -10.70 -4.91 24.81
N ALA A 716 -10.64 -3.74 25.46
CA ALA A 716 -9.69 -2.69 25.13
C ALA A 716 -8.22 -3.12 25.37
N GLU A 717 -7.92 -3.84 26.45
CA GLU A 717 -6.59 -4.42 26.71
C GLU A 717 -6.13 -5.31 25.55
N SER A 718 -7.02 -6.16 25.03
CA SER A 718 -6.72 -7.02 23.87
C SER A 718 -6.38 -6.24 22.58
N ARG A 719 -6.74 -4.94 22.53
CA ARG A 719 -6.42 -4.00 21.43
C ARG A 719 -5.24 -3.08 21.77
N GLY A 720 -4.56 -3.29 22.89
CA GLY A 720 -3.35 -2.56 23.29
C GLY A 720 -3.58 -1.37 24.24
N PHE A 721 -4.80 -1.19 24.77
CA PHE A 721 -5.01 -0.27 25.89
C PHE A 721 -4.26 -0.75 27.14
N SER A 722 -3.68 0.19 27.88
CA SER A 722 -2.95 -0.03 29.12
C SER A 722 -3.20 1.19 29.99
N GLY A 723 -3.77 0.98 31.18
CA GLY A 723 -4.36 2.08 31.94
C GLY A 723 -5.28 1.67 33.09
N ALA A 724 -5.96 2.65 33.66
CA ALA A 724 -6.95 2.52 34.72
C ALA A 724 -8.25 3.24 34.36
N VAL A 725 -9.37 2.72 34.84
CA VAL A 725 -10.73 3.23 34.61
C VAL A 725 -11.50 3.22 35.91
N LEU A 726 -12.18 4.32 36.24
CA LEU A 726 -13.19 4.38 37.29
C LEU A 726 -14.47 5.00 36.74
N THR A 727 -15.61 4.47 37.19
CA THR A 727 -16.92 5.02 36.87
C THR A 727 -17.93 4.82 37.99
N ALA A 728 -18.77 5.82 38.17
CA ALA A 728 -19.77 5.93 39.23
C ALA A 728 -21.10 6.46 38.65
N ILE A 729 -22.21 6.13 39.31
CA ILE A 729 -23.55 6.61 38.96
C ILE A 729 -24.42 6.65 40.22
N ASP A 730 -25.33 7.63 40.30
CA ASP A 730 -26.18 7.86 41.48
C ASP A 730 -25.36 7.94 42.79
N GLY A 731 -24.13 8.47 42.70
CA GLY A 731 -23.20 8.70 43.82
C GLY A 731 -22.31 7.55 44.26
N GLU A 732 -22.47 6.34 43.71
CA GLU A 732 -21.69 5.14 44.09
C GLU A 732 -20.81 4.63 42.93
N VAL A 733 -19.60 4.15 43.26
CA VAL A 733 -18.65 3.60 42.27
C VAL A 733 -19.09 2.21 41.82
N VAL A 734 -19.43 2.07 40.54
CA VAL A 734 -19.90 0.80 39.95
C VAL A 734 -18.78 -0.02 39.29
N CYS A 735 -17.70 0.63 38.86
CA CYS A 735 -16.52 -0.05 38.36
C CYS A 735 -15.24 0.77 38.67
N ALA A 736 -14.20 0.13 39.16
CA ALA A 736 -12.84 0.66 39.25
C ALA A 736 -11.86 -0.48 38.90
N VAL A 737 -11.24 -0.41 37.73
CA VAL A 737 -10.48 -1.50 37.10
C VAL A 737 -9.20 -0.96 36.47
N ALA A 738 -8.22 -1.82 36.26
CA ALA A 738 -6.99 -1.48 35.56
C ALA A 738 -6.43 -2.68 34.80
N VAL A 739 -5.72 -2.41 33.71
CA VAL A 739 -5.26 -3.40 32.72
C VAL A 739 -3.91 -2.97 32.11
N GLY A 740 -3.16 -3.92 31.57
CA GLY A 740 -1.81 -3.69 31.06
C GLY A 740 -0.77 -3.44 32.16
N ASN A 741 0.42 -2.99 31.73
CA ASN A 741 1.56 -2.78 32.61
C ASN A 741 1.69 -1.32 33.00
N ALA A 742 1.91 -1.03 34.27
CA ALA A 742 2.38 0.27 34.74
C ALA A 742 3.81 0.51 34.26
N ASP A 743 4.71 -0.46 34.46
CA ASP A 743 6.07 -0.45 33.91
C ASP A 743 6.38 -1.78 33.23
N LEU A 744 6.46 -1.76 31.90
CA LEU A 744 6.75 -2.93 31.07
C LEU A 744 8.19 -3.45 31.22
N ALA A 745 9.15 -2.60 31.60
CA ALA A 745 10.55 -3.00 31.81
C ALA A 745 10.74 -3.70 33.17
N HIS A 746 9.99 -3.29 34.19
CA HIS A 746 10.02 -3.89 35.53
C HIS A 746 8.90 -4.92 35.77
N GLN A 747 8.04 -5.17 34.78
CA GLN A 747 6.88 -6.10 34.84
C GLN A 747 5.87 -5.73 35.95
N SER A 748 5.68 -4.44 36.18
CA SER A 748 4.67 -3.93 37.11
C SER A 748 3.32 -3.74 36.42
N SER A 749 2.22 -4.15 37.05
CA SER A 749 0.86 -4.07 36.51
C SER A 749 0.16 -2.77 36.88
N ASN A 750 -0.75 -2.28 36.04
CA ASN A 750 -1.61 -1.16 36.42
C ASN A 750 -2.61 -1.58 37.51
N THR A 751 -2.92 -0.66 38.42
CA THR A 751 -3.97 -0.76 39.44
C THR A 751 -4.84 0.51 39.40
N PRO A 752 -6.05 0.52 39.98
CA PRO A 752 -6.84 1.75 40.10
C PRO A 752 -6.14 2.86 40.94
N ALA A 753 -5.14 2.49 41.75
CA ALA A 753 -4.30 3.43 42.50
C ALA A 753 -3.07 3.95 41.72
N THR A 754 -2.73 3.36 40.57
CA THR A 754 -1.54 3.72 39.79
C THR A 754 -1.61 5.16 39.27
N LEU A 755 -0.50 5.89 39.41
CA LEU A 755 -0.38 7.28 39.03
C LEU A 755 -0.04 7.44 37.54
N PHE A 756 -0.86 8.24 36.83
CA PHE A 756 -0.69 8.62 35.43
C PHE A 756 -0.60 10.15 35.33
N GLU A 757 0.08 10.65 34.29
CA GLU A 757 0.03 12.07 33.97
C GLU A 757 -1.22 12.40 33.14
N ILE A 758 -2.04 13.36 33.60
CA ILE A 758 -3.35 13.65 32.99
C ILE A 758 -3.33 14.75 31.93
N ALA A 759 -2.14 15.23 31.56
CA ALA A 759 -1.93 16.27 30.56
C ALA A 759 -2.87 17.49 30.74
N SER A 760 -3.59 17.87 29.68
CA SER A 760 -4.48 19.05 29.67
C SER A 760 -5.66 18.99 30.65
N VAL A 761 -6.01 17.83 31.20
CA VAL A 761 -7.02 17.72 32.27
C VAL A 761 -6.57 18.48 33.54
N THR A 762 -5.27 18.77 33.67
CA THR A 762 -4.72 19.68 34.70
C THR A 762 -5.46 21.03 34.80
N LYS A 763 -6.00 21.54 33.67
CA LYS A 763 -6.65 22.86 33.59
C LYS A 763 -7.83 23.04 34.55
N GLN A 764 -8.53 21.95 34.92
CA GLN A 764 -9.61 22.01 35.91
C GLN A 764 -9.11 22.53 37.28
N PHE A 765 -7.88 22.18 37.67
CA PHE A 765 -7.28 22.57 38.94
C PHE A 765 -6.76 24.01 38.90
N THR A 766 -6.19 24.46 37.77
CA THR A 766 -5.81 25.87 37.60
C THR A 766 -7.03 26.79 37.59
N ALA A 767 -8.12 26.36 36.94
CA ALA A 767 -9.38 27.10 36.97
C ALA A 767 -9.96 27.16 38.39
N ALA A 768 -9.99 26.03 39.12
CA ALA A 768 -10.40 26.01 40.52
C ALA A 768 -9.48 26.86 41.42
N ALA A 769 -8.17 26.88 41.18
CA ALA A 769 -7.24 27.73 41.94
C ALA A 769 -7.54 29.24 41.76
N ILE A 770 -7.88 29.65 40.53
CA ILE A 770 -8.31 31.02 40.26
C ILE A 770 -9.67 31.30 40.91
N MET A 771 -10.65 30.38 40.79
CA MET A 771 -11.96 30.56 41.40
C MET A 771 -11.93 30.60 42.94
N TRP A 772 -11.01 29.88 43.58
CA TRP A 772 -10.74 29.99 45.02
C TRP A 772 -10.23 31.39 45.39
N LEU A 773 -9.35 31.96 44.55
CA LEU A 773 -8.86 33.33 44.73
C LEU A 773 -9.94 34.39 44.43
N VAL A 774 -10.98 34.05 43.65
CA VAL A 774 -12.17 34.89 43.44
C VAL A 774 -13.11 34.84 44.65
N ASP A 775 -13.38 33.64 45.21
CA ASP A 775 -14.13 33.49 46.47
C ASP A 775 -13.47 34.27 47.63
N GLU A 776 -12.13 34.25 47.69
CA GLU A 776 -11.33 34.99 48.67
C GLU A 776 -11.12 36.48 48.35
N GLY A 777 -11.70 36.99 47.25
CA GLY A 777 -11.61 38.40 46.84
C GLY A 777 -10.21 38.89 46.45
N LYS A 778 -9.28 37.98 46.15
CA LYS A 778 -7.87 38.24 45.78
C LYS A 778 -7.68 38.40 44.27
N VAL A 779 -8.57 37.82 43.47
CA VAL A 779 -8.61 37.90 42.01
C VAL A 779 -10.02 38.27 41.56
N ARG A 780 -10.16 39.02 40.47
CA ARG A 780 -11.44 39.14 39.74
C ARG A 780 -11.31 38.56 38.35
N LEU A 781 -12.43 38.06 37.81
CA LEU A 781 -12.51 37.53 36.46
C LEU A 781 -12.39 38.64 35.40
N ASP A 782 -12.89 39.84 35.69
CA ASP A 782 -12.83 41.01 34.81
C ASP A 782 -11.57 41.88 34.98
N ASP A 783 -10.68 41.56 35.93
CA ASP A 783 -9.39 42.24 36.04
C ASP A 783 -8.50 41.91 34.83
N SER A 784 -7.82 42.94 34.31
CA SER A 784 -6.81 42.78 33.26
C SER A 784 -5.66 41.89 33.73
N ILE A 785 -5.12 41.07 32.83
CA ILE A 785 -3.94 40.24 33.15
C ILE A 785 -2.73 41.09 33.57
N SER A 786 -2.66 42.36 33.15
CA SER A 786 -1.59 43.30 33.58
C SER A 786 -1.72 43.78 35.03
N THR A 787 -2.82 43.49 35.72
CA THR A 787 -2.96 43.73 37.17
C THR A 787 -2.03 42.83 37.99
N TYR A 788 -1.78 41.61 37.49
CA TYR A 788 -0.97 40.61 38.18
C TYR A 788 0.37 40.36 37.50
N LEU A 789 0.39 40.40 36.16
CA LEU A 789 1.55 40.02 35.36
C LEU A 789 2.41 41.24 34.95
N PRO A 790 3.73 41.22 35.19
CA PRO A 790 4.62 42.31 34.84
C PRO A 790 4.84 42.37 33.32
N GLY A 791 5.09 43.56 32.77
CA GLY A 791 5.53 43.70 31.38
C GLY A 791 4.52 43.28 30.30
N VAL A 792 3.22 43.18 30.63
CA VAL A 792 2.17 42.87 29.63
C VAL A 792 2.13 43.96 28.53
N PRO A 793 2.26 43.58 27.24
CA PRO A 793 2.17 44.50 26.10
C PRO A 793 0.86 45.30 26.08
N GLU A 794 0.88 46.51 25.53
CA GLU A 794 -0.24 47.45 25.62
C GLU A 794 -1.50 46.97 24.88
N ASP A 795 -1.33 46.36 23.71
CA ASP A 795 -2.37 45.66 22.93
C ASP A 795 -2.98 44.46 23.68
N CYS A 796 -2.23 43.84 24.58
CA CYS A 796 -2.67 42.70 25.38
C CYS A 796 -3.40 43.09 26.68
N ARG A 797 -3.45 44.39 27.07
CA ARG A 797 -4.08 44.82 28.33
C ARG A 797 -5.61 44.68 28.36
N ALA A 798 -6.25 44.53 27.20
CA ALA A 798 -7.67 44.20 27.08
C ALA A 798 -8.00 42.72 27.40
N ILE A 799 -6.99 41.87 27.59
CA ILE A 799 -7.17 40.48 28.01
C ILE A 799 -7.38 40.45 29.53
N THR A 800 -8.43 39.77 29.98
CA THR A 800 -8.78 39.59 31.39
C THR A 800 -8.44 38.18 31.86
N VAL A 801 -8.53 37.94 33.17
CA VAL A 801 -8.40 36.58 33.76
C VAL A 801 -9.44 35.62 33.15
N GLU A 802 -10.68 36.07 32.95
CA GLU A 802 -11.74 35.29 32.29
C GLU A 802 -11.41 34.96 30.83
N HIS A 803 -10.86 35.91 30.08
CA HIS A 803 -10.48 35.68 28.68
C HIS A 803 -9.38 34.61 28.54
N LEU A 804 -8.49 34.46 29.54
CA LEU A 804 -7.55 33.34 29.58
C LEU A 804 -8.25 32.00 29.90
N LEU A 805 -9.11 31.98 30.93
CA LEU A 805 -9.81 30.77 31.39
C LEU A 805 -10.77 30.19 30.34
N ARG A 806 -11.53 31.04 29.64
CA ARG A 806 -12.50 30.60 28.63
C ARG A 806 -11.89 30.33 27.26
N HIS A 807 -10.56 30.47 27.10
CA HIS A 807 -9.88 30.44 25.80
C HIS A 807 -10.44 31.46 24.78
N THR A 808 -10.74 32.67 25.25
CA THR A 808 -11.27 33.78 24.43
C THR A 808 -10.36 35.01 24.41
N SER A 809 -9.07 34.85 24.73
CA SER A 809 -8.08 35.93 24.81
C SER A 809 -7.81 36.66 23.49
N GLY A 810 -8.22 36.10 22.35
CA GLY A 810 -7.90 36.61 21.02
C GLY A 810 -6.43 36.39 20.62
N ILE A 811 -5.57 35.94 21.53
CA ILE A 811 -4.23 35.43 21.18
C ILE A 811 -4.41 34.12 20.42
N PRO A 812 -3.76 33.91 19.26
CA PRO A 812 -3.83 32.64 18.56
C PRO A 812 -3.45 31.46 19.46
N GLY A 813 -4.27 30.41 19.46
CA GLY A 813 -4.05 29.15 20.20
C GLY A 813 -2.75 28.45 19.83
N THR A 814 -2.20 28.82 18.68
CA THR A 814 -0.91 28.39 18.16
C THR A 814 0.30 29.20 18.67
N ASN A 815 0.11 30.27 19.47
CA ASN A 815 1.20 31.06 20.05
C ASN A 815 1.80 30.33 21.27
N SER A 816 2.55 29.27 20.99
CA SER A 816 3.05 28.32 22.00
C SER A 816 4.55 28.45 22.30
N THR A 817 5.28 29.29 21.55
CA THR A 817 6.73 29.48 21.72
C THR A 817 7.08 30.08 23.07
N GLY A 818 8.07 29.50 23.76
CA GLY A 818 8.55 30.00 25.06
C GLY A 818 8.79 28.83 26.02
N SER A 819 9.89 28.87 26.76
CA SER A 819 10.28 27.83 27.72
C SER A 819 11.24 28.37 28.76
N GLY A 820 11.17 27.82 29.97
CA GLY A 820 11.88 28.29 31.15
C GLY A 820 10.91 28.66 32.27
N ASP A 821 11.48 28.93 33.43
CA ASP A 821 10.81 29.12 34.71
C ASP A 821 10.77 30.60 35.16
N ASP A 822 11.24 31.52 34.31
CA ASP A 822 11.06 32.97 34.43
C ASP A 822 9.90 33.46 33.54
N ILE A 823 8.93 34.15 34.14
CA ILE A 823 7.78 34.72 33.42
C ILE A 823 8.16 35.93 32.56
N GLU A 824 9.11 36.77 32.99
CA GLU A 824 9.49 38.00 32.28
C GLU A 824 10.25 37.67 30.99
N TRP A 825 10.97 36.55 30.97
CA TRP A 825 11.51 35.94 29.75
C TRP A 825 10.42 35.31 28.86
N VAL A 826 9.48 34.52 29.41
CA VAL A 826 8.58 33.67 28.62
C VAL A 826 7.34 34.41 28.10
N GLN A 827 6.72 35.28 28.89
CA GLN A 827 5.48 35.97 28.55
C GLN A 827 5.54 36.80 27.26
N PRO A 828 6.62 37.53 26.92
CA PRO A 828 6.72 38.26 25.66
C PRO A 828 6.61 37.38 24.41
N PHE A 829 6.89 36.08 24.52
CA PHE A 829 6.65 35.11 23.44
C PHE A 829 5.20 34.62 23.42
N PHE A 830 4.58 34.39 24.59
CA PHE A 830 3.18 33.97 24.69
C PHE A 830 2.19 35.05 24.23
N LEU A 831 2.47 36.32 24.52
CA LEU A 831 1.67 37.47 24.11
C LEU A 831 2.14 38.11 22.79
N LYS A 832 3.02 37.44 22.05
CA LYS A 832 3.65 37.97 20.84
C LYS A 832 2.64 38.24 19.72
N GLY A 833 2.55 39.50 19.30
CA GLY A 833 1.70 39.93 18.17
C GLY A 833 0.30 40.38 18.56
N GLY A 834 -0.03 40.38 19.86
CA GLY A 834 -1.31 40.86 20.35
C GLY A 834 -2.51 39.95 20.03
N PRO A 835 -3.71 40.33 20.48
CA PRO A 835 -4.93 39.59 20.17
C PRO A 835 -5.39 39.90 18.73
N VAL A 836 -5.53 38.87 17.89
CA VAL A 836 -5.97 38.99 16.47
C VAL A 836 -7.49 39.11 16.33
N HIS A 837 -8.22 38.69 17.36
CA HIS A 837 -9.65 38.94 17.55
C HIS A 837 -9.85 39.73 18.84
N ALA A 838 -10.90 40.55 18.93
CA ALA A 838 -11.17 41.28 20.17
C ALA A 838 -11.38 40.28 21.33
N PRO A 839 -10.72 40.45 22.49
CA PRO A 839 -10.88 39.53 23.62
C PRO A 839 -12.36 39.36 24.01
N GLY A 840 -12.76 38.12 24.28
CA GLY A 840 -14.15 37.73 24.53
C GLY A 840 -14.98 37.40 23.29
N THR A 841 -14.56 37.75 22.07
CA THR A 841 -15.40 37.63 20.85
C THR A 841 -15.18 36.35 20.02
N HIS A 842 -14.04 35.67 20.20
CA HIS A 842 -13.70 34.44 19.49
C HIS A 842 -13.17 33.39 20.46
N TRP A 843 -13.41 32.10 20.19
CA TRP A 843 -12.90 30.99 20.98
C TRP A 843 -11.80 30.25 20.21
N GLU A 844 -10.60 30.18 20.78
CA GLU A 844 -9.49 29.43 20.21
C GLU A 844 -8.66 28.79 21.34
N TYR A 845 -8.60 27.46 21.38
CA TYR A 845 -7.98 26.70 22.48
C TYR A 845 -6.48 27.02 22.62
N TRP A 846 -6.13 27.85 23.60
CA TRP A 846 -4.78 28.35 23.81
C TRP A 846 -4.16 27.84 25.10
N ASN A 847 -3.25 26.87 24.98
CA ASN A 847 -2.57 26.25 26.12
C ASN A 847 -1.83 27.24 27.03
N GLN A 848 -1.09 28.21 26.46
CA GLN A 848 -0.23 29.09 27.25
C GLN A 848 -1.00 30.10 28.12
N GLY A 849 -2.29 30.35 27.83
CA GLY A 849 -3.16 31.11 28.74
C GLY A 849 -3.25 30.48 30.13
N TYR A 850 -3.21 29.15 30.21
CA TYR A 850 -3.18 28.43 31.49
C TYR A 850 -1.81 28.43 32.17
N ALA A 851 -0.72 28.60 31.42
CA ALA A 851 0.59 28.86 31.99
C ALA A 851 0.65 30.26 32.63
N LEU A 852 0.10 31.28 31.96
CA LEU A 852 -0.05 32.63 32.53
C LEU A 852 -0.94 32.61 33.80
N LEU A 853 -2.06 31.89 33.78
CA LEU A 853 -2.92 31.74 34.97
C LEU A 853 -2.20 31.11 36.16
N SER A 854 -1.23 30.20 35.95
CA SER A 854 -0.43 29.65 37.05
C SER A 854 0.46 30.69 37.75
N GLU A 855 0.95 31.69 37.01
CA GLU A 855 1.67 32.85 37.61
C GLU A 855 0.71 33.81 38.31
N ILE A 856 -0.52 33.98 37.79
CA ILE A 856 -1.56 34.78 38.47
C ILE A 856 -1.92 34.16 39.83
N VAL A 857 -2.12 32.83 39.89
CA VAL A 857 -2.30 32.10 41.16
C VAL A 857 -1.13 32.36 42.10
N ARG A 858 0.11 32.24 41.60
CA ARG A 858 1.33 32.43 42.39
C ARG A 858 1.44 33.83 42.98
N ARG A 859 1.19 34.86 42.17
CA ARG A 859 1.30 36.28 42.58
C ARG A 859 0.15 36.75 43.47
N ALA A 860 -1.07 36.29 43.24
CA ALA A 860 -2.24 36.68 44.04
C ALA A 860 -2.35 35.89 45.36
N SER A 861 -1.77 34.69 45.45
CA SER A 861 -1.70 33.93 46.71
C SER A 861 -0.43 34.20 47.54
N GLY A 862 0.69 34.52 46.88
CA GLY A 862 2.02 34.58 47.51
C GLY A 862 2.66 33.21 47.76
N VAL A 863 2.11 32.14 47.19
CA VAL A 863 2.53 30.74 47.37
C VAL A 863 2.87 30.11 46.02
N GLU A 864 3.84 29.20 45.95
CA GLU A 864 4.19 28.54 44.70
C GLU A 864 3.04 27.69 44.16
N TYR A 865 2.80 27.74 42.83
CA TYR A 865 1.59 27.18 42.19
C TYR A 865 1.30 25.72 42.59
N THR A 866 2.33 24.87 42.66
CA THR A 866 2.15 23.46 43.02
C THR A 866 1.86 23.26 44.50
N GLU A 867 2.41 24.10 45.39
CA GLU A 867 2.12 24.10 46.83
C GLU A 867 0.70 24.61 47.09
N PHE A 868 0.29 25.68 46.40
CA PHE A 868 -1.09 26.18 46.44
C PHE A 868 -2.10 25.09 46.04
N CYS A 869 -1.88 24.39 44.92
CA CYS A 869 -2.76 23.29 44.51
C CYS A 869 -2.79 22.14 45.53
N ARG A 870 -1.65 21.77 46.12
CA ARG A 870 -1.61 20.71 47.15
C ARG A 870 -2.41 21.10 48.39
N GLU A 871 -2.20 22.30 48.93
CA GLU A 871 -2.80 22.73 50.20
C GLU A 871 -4.25 23.22 50.09
N GLN A 872 -4.63 23.90 48.99
CA GLN A 872 -5.97 24.48 48.84
C GLN A 872 -6.95 23.64 48.00
N LEU A 873 -6.46 22.74 47.14
CA LEU A 873 -7.32 21.91 46.27
C LEU A 873 -7.23 20.42 46.63
N PHE A 874 -6.05 19.82 46.51
CA PHE A 874 -5.89 18.36 46.61
C PHE A 874 -6.18 17.87 48.04
N LYS A 875 -5.56 18.48 49.04
CA LYS A 875 -5.70 18.10 50.45
C LYS A 875 -7.12 18.31 51.01
N PRO A 876 -7.84 19.42 50.73
CA PRO A 876 -9.26 19.55 51.09
C PRO A 876 -10.19 18.60 50.32
N ALA A 877 -9.86 18.27 49.06
CA ALA A 877 -10.58 17.24 48.29
C ALA A 877 -10.26 15.80 48.75
N GLY A 878 -9.26 15.60 49.61
CA GLY A 878 -8.81 14.27 50.05
C GLY A 878 -7.95 13.51 49.02
N MET A 879 -7.44 14.20 48.00
CA MET A 879 -6.56 13.65 46.97
C MET A 879 -5.14 13.46 47.55
N THR A 880 -4.84 12.29 48.10
CA THR A 880 -3.64 12.08 48.93
C THR A 880 -2.40 11.62 48.15
N LEU A 881 -2.55 11.11 46.93
CA LEU A 881 -1.45 10.65 46.08
C LEU A 881 -1.19 11.58 44.90
N THR A 882 -2.06 12.57 44.68
CA THR A 882 -1.95 13.55 43.60
C THR A 882 -0.78 14.51 43.81
N CYS A 883 0.07 14.58 42.78
CA CYS A 883 1.33 15.30 42.76
C CYS A 883 1.56 15.95 41.38
N PHE A 884 2.76 16.45 41.13
CA PHE A 884 3.15 17.02 39.83
C PHE A 884 4.32 16.25 39.21
N THR A 885 4.47 16.34 37.89
CA THR A 885 5.74 16.01 37.23
C THR A 885 6.88 16.75 37.94
N GLY A 886 8.02 16.10 38.13
CA GLY A 886 9.18 16.62 38.87
C GLY A 886 9.16 16.33 40.36
N ASP A 887 8.03 15.96 40.95
CA ASP A 887 7.96 15.53 42.35
C ASP A 887 8.61 14.14 42.54
N PRO A 888 9.16 13.84 43.74
CA PRO A 888 9.47 12.46 44.11
C PRO A 888 8.18 11.62 44.19
N ALA A 889 8.28 10.33 43.87
CA ALA A 889 7.13 9.42 43.92
C ALA A 889 6.51 9.37 45.34
N PRO A 890 5.17 9.54 45.48
CA PRO A 890 4.49 9.39 46.76
C PRO A 890 4.76 8.01 47.38
N ALA A 891 4.92 7.97 48.71
CA ALA A 891 5.41 6.78 49.40
C ALA A 891 4.43 5.59 49.27
N GLY A 892 4.84 4.58 48.49
CA GLY A 892 4.03 3.38 48.23
C GLY A 892 3.07 3.50 47.04
N ALA A 893 3.09 4.60 46.29
CA ALA A 893 2.31 4.73 45.06
C ALA A 893 3.04 4.11 43.86
N GLU A 894 2.31 3.32 43.07
CA GLU A 894 2.79 2.81 41.79
C GLU A 894 2.72 3.92 40.73
N VAL A 895 3.78 4.09 39.93
CA VAL A 895 3.89 5.19 38.96
C VAL A 895 4.03 4.61 37.56
N ALA A 896 3.06 4.88 36.69
CA ALA A 896 3.10 4.36 35.33
C ALA A 896 4.24 4.99 34.51
N VAL A 897 4.79 4.18 33.62
CA VAL A 897 5.75 4.56 32.58
C VAL A 897 5.02 4.56 31.25
N GLY A 898 4.94 5.74 30.65
CA GLY A 898 4.30 5.98 29.36
C GLY A 898 5.12 5.43 28.21
N SER A 899 4.43 4.81 27.24
CA SER A 899 5.01 4.28 26.01
C SER A 899 4.34 4.89 24.78
N GLY A 900 5.10 5.09 23.70
CA GLY A 900 4.62 5.81 22.51
C GLY A 900 5.72 5.87 21.44
N ALA A 901 5.57 6.77 20.46
CA ALA A 901 6.50 6.92 19.33
C ALA A 901 7.89 7.53 19.69
N SER A 902 8.25 7.60 20.97
CA SER A 902 9.55 8.07 21.46
C SER A 902 9.95 7.33 22.75
N ARG A 903 11.11 7.64 23.32
CA ARG A 903 11.63 7.00 24.54
C ARG A 903 10.58 6.95 25.66
N ALA A 904 10.42 5.78 26.27
CA ALA A 904 9.54 5.56 27.41
C ALA A 904 9.89 6.49 28.60
N ARG A 905 8.87 7.02 29.27
CA ARG A 905 8.96 8.14 30.21
C ARG A 905 8.09 7.88 31.45
N SER A 906 8.60 8.09 32.65
CA SER A 906 7.77 8.01 33.88
C SER A 906 6.71 9.13 33.90
N ALA A 907 5.53 8.89 34.47
CA ALA A 907 4.53 9.93 34.70
C ALA A 907 5.09 11.14 35.48
N LEU A 908 6.13 10.93 36.32
CA LEU A 908 6.80 11.97 37.08
C LEU A 908 7.96 12.65 36.32
N GLU A 909 8.46 12.09 35.22
CA GLU A 909 9.54 12.68 34.42
C GLU A 909 8.96 13.76 33.49
N HIS A 910 9.55 14.97 33.44
CA HIS A 910 8.96 16.06 32.66
C HIS A 910 8.91 15.79 31.15
N PRO A 911 7.76 15.97 30.46
CA PRO A 911 7.66 15.79 29.01
C PRO A 911 8.49 16.79 28.19
N TYR A 912 8.99 17.86 28.82
CA TYR A 912 9.85 18.91 28.26
C TYR A 912 11.15 19.15 29.07
N GLY A 913 11.58 18.17 29.87
CA GLY A 913 12.83 18.24 30.67
C GLY A 913 12.76 19.03 31.98
N SER A 914 11.95 20.09 32.09
CA SER A 914 11.75 20.86 33.34
C SER A 914 10.30 21.37 33.52
N TYR A 915 9.92 21.77 34.75
CA TYR A 915 8.61 22.38 35.06
C TYR A 915 8.54 23.90 34.85
N GLY A 916 8.95 24.34 33.67
CA GLY A 916 8.82 25.73 33.24
C GLY A 916 7.43 26.09 32.71
N PHE A 917 7.24 27.36 32.37
CA PHE A 917 6.02 27.92 31.79
C PHE A 917 5.65 27.32 30.42
N GLN A 918 6.54 26.58 29.75
CA GLN A 918 6.17 25.76 28.60
C GLN A 918 5.05 24.74 28.90
N TYR A 919 4.80 24.42 30.18
CA TYR A 919 3.88 23.36 30.58
C TYR A 919 3.18 23.53 31.94
N ARG A 920 3.71 24.36 32.84
CA ARG A 920 3.08 24.70 34.12
C ARG A 920 1.64 25.20 33.92
N GLY A 921 0.71 24.83 34.79
CA GLY A 921 -0.71 25.24 34.74
C GLY A 921 -1.53 24.59 33.61
N MET A 922 -1.03 24.58 32.37
CA MET A 922 -1.71 23.86 31.28
C MET A 922 -1.70 22.33 31.46
N GLY A 923 -0.77 21.81 32.26
CA GLY A 923 -0.42 20.39 32.34
C GLY A 923 0.50 20.02 33.52
N GLY A 924 0.81 18.73 33.61
CA GLY A 924 1.80 18.18 34.55
C GLY A 924 1.27 17.79 35.93
N VAL A 925 -0.03 17.70 36.16
CA VAL A 925 -0.58 16.96 37.32
C VAL A 925 -0.47 15.46 37.07
N VAL A 926 -0.13 14.73 38.12
CA VAL A 926 0.04 13.27 38.16
C VAL A 926 -0.88 12.72 39.26
N THR A 927 -1.79 11.82 38.90
CA THR A 927 -2.89 11.36 39.76
C THR A 927 -3.41 9.99 39.33
N ASN A 928 -4.29 9.38 40.12
CA ASN A 928 -4.98 8.13 39.82
C ASN A 928 -6.49 8.35 39.69
N VAL A 929 -7.23 7.29 39.36
CA VAL A 929 -8.69 7.41 39.14
C VAL A 929 -9.49 7.62 40.42
N TRP A 930 -8.99 7.18 41.58
CA TRP A 930 -9.64 7.39 42.89
C TRP A 930 -9.52 8.83 43.38
N ASP A 931 -8.36 9.47 43.22
CA ASP A 931 -8.19 10.89 43.53
C ASP A 931 -9.03 11.77 42.58
N LEU A 932 -9.17 11.39 41.30
CA LEU A 932 -10.08 12.09 40.38
C LEU A 932 -11.57 11.92 40.76
N TRP A 933 -11.97 10.77 41.32
CA TRP A 933 -13.31 10.61 41.90
C TRP A 933 -13.50 11.49 43.15
N ARG A 934 -12.51 11.54 44.05
CA ARG A 934 -12.52 12.42 45.22
C ARG A 934 -12.64 13.89 44.83
N TRP A 935 -11.96 14.30 43.76
CA TRP A 935 -12.09 15.64 43.17
C TRP A 935 -13.51 15.95 42.69
N ASP A 936 -14.16 15.03 41.99
CA ASP A 936 -15.57 15.21 41.58
C ASP A 936 -16.51 15.30 42.78
N ARG A 937 -16.32 14.46 43.82
CA ARG A 937 -17.09 14.56 45.07
C ARG A 937 -16.86 15.91 45.79
N ALA A 938 -15.63 16.44 45.75
CA ALA A 938 -15.30 17.75 46.30
C ALA A 938 -15.91 18.92 45.51
N LEU A 939 -16.08 18.75 44.19
CA LEU A 939 -16.81 19.67 43.30
C LEU A 939 -18.34 19.53 43.40
N ALA A 940 -18.86 18.39 43.86
CA ALA A 940 -20.28 18.27 44.22
C ALA A 940 -20.58 19.04 45.52
N GLY A 941 -19.75 18.86 46.55
CA GLY A 941 -19.83 19.62 47.82
C GLY A 941 -19.22 21.02 47.76
N THR A 942 -19.02 21.64 48.93
CA THR A 942 -18.38 22.95 49.11
C THR A 942 -16.99 22.84 49.76
N ALA A 943 -16.30 21.71 49.56
CA ALA A 943 -15.03 21.42 50.23
C ALA A 943 -13.84 22.23 49.68
N VAL A 944 -13.96 22.73 48.44
CA VAL A 944 -12.90 23.47 47.72
C VAL A 944 -13.39 24.81 47.17
N LEU A 945 -14.66 24.93 46.76
CA LEU A 945 -15.23 26.14 46.15
C LEU A 945 -16.64 26.42 46.70
N SER A 946 -17.03 27.70 46.73
CA SER A 946 -18.41 28.10 47.02
C SER A 946 -19.37 27.71 45.89
N GLU A 947 -20.69 27.70 46.18
CA GLU A 947 -21.70 27.50 45.14
C GLU A 947 -21.66 28.59 44.06
N ALA A 948 -21.28 29.83 44.40
CA ALA A 948 -21.15 30.92 43.44
C ALA A 948 -19.93 30.70 42.52
N ALA A 949 -18.80 30.30 43.09
CA ALA A 949 -17.61 29.92 42.32
C ALA A 949 -17.88 28.73 41.41
N LYS A 950 -18.55 27.67 41.90
CA LYS A 950 -18.93 26.50 41.08
C LYS A 950 -19.92 26.85 39.97
N SER A 951 -20.92 27.69 40.25
CA SER A 951 -21.86 28.18 39.23
C SER A 951 -21.14 28.90 38.08
N THR A 952 -20.06 29.62 38.40
CA THR A 952 -19.24 30.33 37.41
C THR A 952 -18.25 29.39 36.70
N LEU A 953 -17.64 28.46 37.44
CA LEU A 953 -16.70 27.44 36.93
C LEU A 953 -17.30 26.61 35.78
N PHE A 954 -18.59 26.30 35.89
CA PHE A 954 -19.34 25.49 34.92
C PHE A 954 -20.27 26.30 34.00
N GLU A 955 -20.23 27.64 34.04
CA GLU A 955 -21.01 28.46 33.12
C GLU A 955 -20.47 28.30 31.69
N ARG A 956 -21.31 27.79 30.78
CA ARG A 956 -20.93 27.49 29.40
C ARG A 956 -20.65 28.76 28.59
N GLY A 957 -19.38 28.98 28.24
CA GLY A 957 -18.94 30.07 27.34
C GLY A 957 -18.94 29.69 25.85
N LEU A 958 -18.30 30.54 25.05
CA LEU A 958 -18.07 30.31 23.61
C LEU A 958 -17.34 28.98 23.36
N GLY A 959 -17.57 28.38 22.20
CA GLY A 959 -17.07 27.03 21.87
C GLY A 959 -17.65 25.90 22.73
N GLY A 960 -18.49 26.20 23.72
CA GLY A 960 -18.90 25.27 24.76
C GLY A 960 -17.87 25.10 25.88
N TYR A 961 -16.86 25.97 25.98
CA TYR A 961 -15.87 25.92 27.07
C TYR A 961 -16.29 26.82 28.23
N ALA A 962 -16.31 26.27 29.43
CA ALA A 962 -16.48 26.98 30.70
C ALA A 962 -15.09 27.34 31.26
N LEU A 963 -14.87 27.28 32.57
CA LEU A 963 -13.56 27.56 33.18
C LEU A 963 -12.83 26.23 33.44
N GLY A 964 -12.01 25.79 32.48
CA GLY A 964 -11.22 24.55 32.59
C GLY A 964 -11.99 23.27 32.22
N TRP A 965 -13.18 23.39 31.63
CA TRP A 965 -14.09 22.30 31.28
C TRP A 965 -14.79 22.59 29.94
N PHE A 966 -15.01 21.57 29.11
CA PHE A 966 -16.09 21.61 28.12
C PHE A 966 -17.42 21.32 28.83
N VAL A 967 -18.45 22.11 28.56
CA VAL A 967 -19.80 21.97 29.11
C VAL A 967 -20.79 21.91 27.95
N GLU A 968 -21.37 20.74 27.77
CA GLU A 968 -22.24 20.41 26.63
C GLU A 968 -23.37 19.46 27.06
N ARG A 969 -24.20 19.03 26.11
CA ARG A 969 -25.11 17.90 26.32
C ARG A 969 -24.68 16.75 25.42
N ASP A 970 -24.65 15.55 25.96
CA ASP A 970 -24.24 14.33 25.26
C ASP A 970 -25.28 13.86 24.22
N VAL A 971 -25.03 12.71 23.59
CA VAL A 971 -25.93 12.14 22.58
C VAL A 971 -27.30 11.69 23.12
N GLN A 972 -27.43 11.51 24.43
CA GLN A 972 -28.69 11.23 25.13
C GLN A 972 -29.33 12.49 25.74
N GLY A 973 -28.66 13.65 25.62
CA GLY A 973 -29.11 14.93 26.13
C GLY A 973 -28.74 15.22 27.59
N GLN A 974 -27.95 14.39 28.28
CA GLN A 974 -27.52 14.68 29.66
C GLN A 974 -26.50 15.83 29.67
N LEU A 975 -26.54 16.70 30.69
CA LEU A 975 -25.50 17.71 30.90
C LEU A 975 -24.19 17.02 31.31
N VAL A 976 -23.17 17.15 30.48
CA VAL A 976 -21.83 16.61 30.74
C VAL A 976 -20.81 17.75 30.84
N HIS A 977 -20.00 17.72 31.90
CA HIS A 977 -18.79 18.52 31.97
C HIS A 977 -17.61 17.57 31.74
N LYS A 978 -16.79 17.83 30.73
CA LYS A 978 -15.68 16.94 30.34
C LYS A 978 -14.38 17.69 30.07
N HIS A 979 -13.26 17.00 30.29
CA HIS A 979 -11.97 17.43 29.77
C HIS A 979 -11.12 16.20 29.41
N SER A 980 -10.38 16.29 28.31
CA SER A 980 -9.42 15.27 27.89
C SER A 980 -8.02 15.87 27.72
N GLY A 981 -7.00 15.02 27.69
CA GLY A 981 -5.61 15.44 27.56
C GLY A 981 -4.72 14.32 27.03
N SER A 982 -3.79 14.68 26.17
CA SER A 982 -2.70 13.78 25.72
C SER A 982 -1.37 14.52 25.83
N VAL A 983 -0.33 13.78 26.18
CA VAL A 983 1.08 14.21 26.25
C VAL A 983 1.95 12.98 26.00
N ARG A 984 3.21 13.17 25.58
CA ARG A 984 4.18 12.09 25.28
C ARG A 984 4.08 10.89 26.25
N GLY A 985 3.55 9.77 25.79
CA GLY A 985 3.34 8.51 26.53
C GLY A 985 2.08 8.39 27.40
N PHE A 986 1.18 9.38 27.47
CA PHE A 986 -0.01 9.35 28.33
C PHE A 986 -1.25 9.99 27.71
N CYS A 987 -2.43 9.48 28.06
CA CYS A 987 -3.73 9.97 27.60
C CYS A 987 -4.76 9.89 28.74
N ALA A 988 -5.67 10.85 28.82
CA ALA A 988 -6.72 10.95 29.83
C ALA A 988 -8.03 11.51 29.25
N ASP A 989 -9.17 10.97 29.68
CA ASP A 989 -10.52 11.50 29.45
C ASP A 989 -11.31 11.44 30.77
N VAL A 990 -11.87 12.57 31.20
CA VAL A 990 -12.62 12.71 32.46
C VAL A 990 -13.95 13.41 32.19
N ARG A 991 -15.05 12.82 32.67
CA ARG A 991 -16.44 13.29 32.48
C ARG A 991 -17.22 13.23 33.80
N ARG A 992 -18.05 14.23 34.04
CA ARG A 992 -19.01 14.27 35.15
C ARG A 992 -20.40 14.70 34.63
N TYR A 993 -21.45 14.10 35.19
CA TYR A 993 -22.84 14.31 34.79
C TYR A 993 -23.65 14.75 36.01
N PRO A 994 -23.75 16.07 36.29
CA PRO A 994 -24.37 16.57 37.52
C PRO A 994 -25.85 16.19 37.65
N GLU A 995 -26.54 16.02 36.53
CA GLU A 995 -27.96 15.64 36.46
C GLU A 995 -28.21 14.15 36.80
N ARG A 996 -27.15 13.32 36.84
CA ARG A 996 -27.22 11.87 37.11
C ARG A 996 -26.33 11.40 38.28
N ASP A 997 -25.69 12.35 38.97
CA ASP A 997 -24.60 12.13 39.93
C ASP A 997 -23.60 11.04 39.50
N ALA A 998 -23.18 11.11 38.23
CA ALA A 998 -22.35 10.12 37.57
C ALA A 998 -20.99 10.69 37.15
N PHE A 999 -19.99 9.82 37.06
CA PHE A 999 -18.59 10.18 36.80
C PHE A 999 -17.88 9.09 36.01
N ILE A 1000 -16.99 9.47 35.10
CA ILE A 1000 -16.11 8.57 34.33
C ILE A 1000 -14.70 9.18 34.33
N ALA A 1001 -13.69 8.37 34.64
CA ALA A 1001 -12.29 8.69 34.39
C ALA A 1001 -11.60 7.50 33.69
N VAL A 1002 -10.93 7.79 32.57
CA VAL A 1002 -10.11 6.84 31.81
C VAL A 1002 -8.70 7.42 31.71
N LEU A 1003 -7.72 6.73 32.29
CA LEU A 1003 -6.30 7.10 32.28
C LEU A 1003 -5.49 6.01 31.58
N ALA A 1004 -4.51 6.39 30.75
CA ALA A 1004 -3.68 5.45 29.99
C ALA A 1004 -2.20 5.84 29.96
N ASN A 1005 -1.31 4.84 29.99
CA ASN A 1005 0.14 5.02 29.80
C ASN A 1005 0.58 4.77 28.35
N ARG A 1006 -0.24 5.24 27.41
CA ARG A 1006 0.11 5.43 25.99
C ARG A 1006 -0.48 6.73 25.46
N ASP A 1007 0.23 7.40 24.54
CA ASP A 1007 -0.27 8.62 23.87
C ASP A 1007 -1.20 8.35 22.68
N ASP A 1008 -1.20 7.13 22.14
CA ASP A 1008 -2.12 6.64 21.10
C ASP A 1008 -3.39 5.94 21.64
N ALA A 1009 -3.55 5.86 22.97
CA ALA A 1009 -4.67 5.15 23.60
C ALA A 1009 -6.04 5.80 23.29
N PRO A 1010 -7.07 5.01 22.95
CA PRO A 1010 -8.41 5.51 22.58
C PRO A 1010 -9.26 5.86 23.82
N ALA A 1011 -8.71 6.63 24.77
CA ALA A 1011 -9.33 6.92 26.07
C ALA A 1011 -10.75 7.53 25.93
N GLY A 1012 -10.94 8.45 24.98
CA GLY A 1012 -12.24 9.07 24.74
C GLY A 1012 -13.29 8.18 24.06
N GLU A 1013 -12.86 7.15 23.32
CA GLU A 1013 -13.75 6.11 22.78
C GLU A 1013 -14.20 5.16 23.90
N ILE A 1014 -13.26 4.75 24.76
CA ILE A 1014 -13.54 3.94 25.95
C ILE A 1014 -14.53 4.69 26.86
N ALA A 1015 -14.27 5.97 27.16
CA ALA A 1015 -15.17 6.80 27.95
C ALA A 1015 -16.57 6.97 27.30
N ALA A 1016 -16.65 7.12 25.98
CA ALA A 1016 -17.95 7.21 25.28
C ALA A 1016 -18.73 5.88 25.25
N ARG A 1017 -18.04 4.73 25.21
CA ARG A 1017 -18.70 3.43 25.35
C ARG A 1017 -19.12 3.12 26.78
N ILE A 1018 -18.42 3.65 27.78
CA ILE A 1018 -18.83 3.59 29.19
C ILE A 1018 -20.04 4.49 29.44
N GLU A 1019 -20.05 5.71 28.90
CA GLU A 1019 -21.19 6.65 28.91
C GLU A 1019 -22.48 5.98 28.41
N ALA A 1020 -22.43 5.25 27.29
CA ALA A 1020 -23.55 4.44 26.83
C ALA A 1020 -23.97 3.36 27.86
N LEU A 1021 -23.02 2.56 28.38
CA LEU A 1021 -23.30 1.50 29.36
C LEU A 1021 -23.82 1.99 30.72
N LEU A 1022 -23.74 3.29 31.03
CA LEU A 1022 -24.28 3.88 32.26
C LEU A 1022 -25.73 4.36 32.12
N PHE A 1023 -26.17 4.69 30.91
CA PHE A 1023 -27.42 5.41 30.69
C PHE A 1023 -28.41 4.69 29.72
N GLU A 1024 -27.97 3.63 29.03
CA GLU A 1024 -28.83 2.64 28.34
C GLU A 1024 -29.41 1.57 29.31
#